data_AF-A0A8S4QFF3-F1
#
_entry.id   AF-A0A8S4QFF3-F1
#
_cell.length_a   1.000
_cell.length_b   1.000
_cell.length_c   1.000
_cell.angle_alpha   90.00
_cell.angle_beta   90.00
_cell.angle_gamma   90.00
#
_symmetry.space_group_name_H-M   'P 1'
#
loop_
_entity.id
_entity.type
_entity.pdbx_description
1 polymer ?
#
loop_
_entity_poly.entity_id
_entity_poly.type
_entity_poly.pdbx_seq_one_letter_code
_entity_poly.pdbx_strand_id
1 'polypeptide(L)'
;MRSYKFLEEVLHKVRNIENTLKLLSKSQLNVEDKVEQMCLLEEIRHEIISHDAIKESLANALRNKKSANIQQLKLIEGIHKSSSAIPVDLVKSLSKAKIECQNLWRLTNSEISNLEKLKECFTNLIKLTREAASIKSQQLKRSNYESLLADYDSNITEKNIKEIFPKLGKFFSENVEKVTQKQKKDKVTNIQKVTVQRQIELGSLFLQQMSVTPNEISISYYDSIDYDESDLCYGLFLLLRHTGYAIHQKCLAQNSIKSSITKHIMYETQGLFMEKIIGTSREFIEFIQPHIKEKLSTKGKINSSVENLYLIFNKVNLSSFLKNADEFSLLAHIMLRTKLEQDLINGTLEVKDLHDKWLEGLFASDIAIDLGTANTLVYQKSQGIVLDEPSVVARVKEKGSYVPYAFGKKAKMMLGKTPGEIEAIRPLKDGVIADFKSAEEMLKYFIRSANTRFTVNKPSIIICVPSGSTPVERRAIQDAAESAGANEVFLIEEPMAAAIGAGLPVTEPEGSMIVDIGGGTTEVAIISLGGIVYSRSARVGGDIMDEAIKSYIRENHKLLIGETTAEKIKKNVGSASLPVENNKEGMIIKGRDLVSGMPKEMLLSEYQVAESLIEPVHQIISAIRTALESTPPELSSDIVDRGIILSGGGGLLRNLSKVISETTKLPVRVADDPLCCVALGSGKVLENMDYFGHVLFKQD
;
A
#
# COMPACT_ATOMS: atom_id res chain seq x y z
N MET A 1 45.55 21.16 -22.76
CA MET A 1 46.19 21.45 -21.46
C MET A 1 45.77 22.78 -20.86
N ARG A 2 45.92 23.95 -21.50
CA ARG A 2 45.47 25.23 -20.93
C ARG A 2 43.97 25.26 -20.59
N SER A 3 43.11 24.87 -21.53
CA SER A 3 41.65 24.77 -21.31
C SER A 3 41.26 23.78 -20.21
N TYR A 4 42.03 22.69 -20.07
CA TYR A 4 41.80 21.70 -19.01
C TYR A 4 42.16 22.27 -17.63
N LYS A 5 43.32 22.93 -17.48
CA LYS A 5 43.72 23.61 -16.24
C LYS A 5 42.72 24.70 -15.83
N PHE A 6 42.21 25.47 -16.80
CA PHE A 6 41.16 26.45 -16.55
C PHE A 6 39.89 25.80 -15.96
N LEU A 7 39.42 24.69 -16.56
CA LEU A 7 38.26 23.96 -16.05
C LEU A 7 38.51 23.38 -14.64
N GLU A 8 39.74 22.92 -14.34
CA GLU A 8 40.11 22.48 -12.99
C GLU A 8 40.07 23.63 -11.98
N GLU A 9 40.58 24.82 -12.34
CA GLU A 9 40.52 26.01 -11.49
C GLU A 9 39.08 26.46 -11.23
N VAL A 10 38.22 26.43 -12.26
CA VAL A 10 36.79 26.71 -12.12
C VAL A 10 36.13 25.75 -11.13
N LEU A 11 36.34 24.45 -11.29
CA LEU A 11 35.81 23.43 -10.37
C LEU A 11 36.33 23.63 -8.94
N HIS A 12 37.60 24.01 -8.78
CA HIS A 12 38.18 24.29 -7.48
C HIS A 12 37.49 25.49 -6.81
N LYS A 13 37.20 26.56 -7.55
CA LYS A 13 36.45 27.72 -7.05
C LYS A 13 35.02 27.36 -6.66
N VAL A 14 34.30 26.63 -7.52
CA VAL A 14 32.94 26.13 -7.23
C VAL A 14 32.94 25.32 -5.94
N ARG A 15 33.91 24.41 -5.77
CA ARG A 15 34.07 23.60 -4.55
C ARG A 15 34.27 24.47 -3.31
N ASN A 16 35.11 25.50 -3.40
CA ASN A 16 35.36 26.39 -2.26
C ASN A 16 34.08 27.14 -1.87
N ILE A 17 33.28 27.58 -2.84
CA ILE A 17 31.97 28.20 -2.57
C ILE A 17 31.02 27.20 -1.92
N GLU A 18 30.92 25.96 -2.41
CA GLU A 18 30.10 24.91 -1.79
C GLU A 18 30.51 24.61 -0.35
N ASN A 19 31.82 24.59 -0.07
CA ASN A 19 32.32 24.41 1.29
C ASN A 19 31.96 25.59 2.20
N THR A 20 32.06 26.83 1.70
CA THR A 20 31.64 28.03 2.44
C THR A 20 30.14 28.01 2.71
N LEU A 21 29.32 27.65 1.72
CA LEU A 21 27.86 27.50 1.87
C LEU A 21 27.49 26.50 2.97
N LYS A 22 28.22 25.37 3.07
CA LYS A 22 28.02 24.41 4.18
C LYS A 22 28.39 24.99 5.53
N LEU A 23 29.49 25.73 5.62
CA LEU A 23 29.91 26.36 6.87
C LEU A 23 28.86 27.38 7.33
N LEU A 24 28.38 28.21 6.39
CA LEU A 24 27.33 29.20 6.65
C LEU A 24 26.02 28.54 7.07
N SER A 25 25.61 27.43 6.44
CA SER A 25 24.37 26.73 6.80
C SER A 25 24.37 26.20 8.24
N LYS A 26 25.56 25.99 8.84
CA LYS A 26 25.78 25.58 10.23
C LYS A 26 26.11 26.74 11.18
N SER A 27 26.32 27.95 10.66
CA SER A 27 26.61 29.13 11.48
C SER A 27 25.43 29.54 12.38
N GLN A 28 25.75 30.23 13.48
CA GLN A 28 24.79 30.83 14.43
C GLN A 28 24.30 32.21 13.99
N LEU A 29 24.49 32.60 12.71
CA LEU A 29 23.95 33.84 12.17
C LEU A 29 22.42 33.87 12.29
N ASN A 30 21.85 35.08 12.39
CA ASN A 30 20.40 35.24 12.30
C ASN A 30 19.91 34.81 10.91
N VAL A 31 18.61 34.51 10.80
CA VAL A 31 18.02 33.91 9.59
C VAL A 31 18.16 34.84 8.37
N GLU A 32 17.99 36.15 8.56
CA GLU A 32 18.04 37.14 7.46
C GLU A 32 19.44 37.24 6.86
N ASP A 33 20.47 37.43 7.69
CA ASP A 33 21.88 37.49 7.27
C ASP A 33 22.31 36.17 6.58
N LYS A 34 21.82 35.04 7.11
CA LYS A 34 22.10 33.72 6.57
C LYS A 34 21.47 33.52 5.19
N VAL A 35 20.23 33.96 5.00
CA VAL A 35 19.54 33.93 3.71
C VAL A 35 20.30 34.81 2.71
N GLU A 36 20.65 36.05 3.08
CA GLU A 36 21.35 36.99 2.21
C GLU A 36 22.71 36.44 1.74
N GLN A 37 23.57 36.06 2.68
CA GLN A 37 24.93 35.57 2.37
C GLN A 37 24.92 34.28 1.55
N MET A 38 24.03 33.34 1.88
CA MET A 38 23.94 32.09 1.13
C MET A 38 23.35 32.28 -0.26
N CYS A 39 22.34 33.15 -0.43
CA CYS A 39 21.79 33.46 -1.75
C CYS A 39 22.84 34.12 -2.67
N LEU A 40 23.64 35.05 -2.14
CA LEU A 40 24.72 35.68 -2.89
C LEU A 40 25.78 34.66 -3.35
N LEU A 41 26.18 33.74 -2.47
CA LEU A 41 27.15 32.71 -2.84
C LEU A 41 26.58 31.69 -3.84
N GLU A 42 25.29 31.36 -3.74
CA GLU A 42 24.59 30.52 -4.71
C GLU A 42 24.51 31.19 -6.09
N GLU A 43 24.24 32.50 -6.14
CA GLU A 43 24.30 33.32 -7.36
C GLU A 43 25.68 33.30 -7.99
N ILE A 44 26.73 33.65 -7.23
CA ILE A 44 28.12 33.64 -7.72
C ILE A 44 28.50 32.24 -8.23
N ARG A 45 28.10 31.18 -7.53
CA ARG A 45 28.35 29.80 -7.96
C ARG A 45 27.68 29.52 -9.30
N HIS A 46 26.43 29.93 -9.46
CA HIS A 46 25.66 29.73 -10.68
C HIS A 46 26.25 30.48 -11.86
N GLU A 47 26.62 31.75 -11.68
CA GLU A 47 27.28 32.55 -12.72
C GLU A 47 28.59 31.92 -13.18
N ILE A 48 29.41 31.44 -12.24
CA ILE A 48 30.65 30.74 -12.57
C ILE A 48 30.37 29.50 -13.43
N ILE A 49 29.41 28.65 -13.03
CA ILE A 49 29.10 27.39 -13.71
C ILE A 49 28.42 27.61 -15.07
N SER A 50 27.62 28.65 -15.21
CA SER A 50 26.86 28.96 -16.44
C SER A 50 27.66 29.80 -17.45
N HIS A 51 28.83 30.32 -17.08
CA HIS A 51 29.64 31.19 -17.93
C HIS A 51 30.07 30.55 -19.27
N ASP A 52 29.94 31.28 -20.38
CA ASP A 52 30.21 30.78 -21.74
C ASP A 52 31.67 30.30 -21.95
N ALA A 53 32.62 30.89 -21.23
CA ALA A 53 34.03 30.45 -21.25
C ALA A 53 34.22 28.96 -20.89
N ILE A 54 33.30 28.36 -20.11
CA ILE A 54 33.31 26.92 -19.81
C ILE A 54 32.97 26.12 -21.05
N LYS A 55 31.95 26.52 -21.83
CA LYS A 55 31.54 25.86 -23.07
C LYS A 55 32.69 25.81 -24.09
N GLU A 56 33.36 26.93 -24.30
CA GLU A 56 34.51 27.02 -25.21
C GLU A 56 35.68 26.15 -24.72
N SER A 57 35.97 26.19 -23.43
CA SER A 57 37.04 25.41 -22.82
C SER A 57 36.77 23.91 -22.86
N LEU A 58 35.51 23.48 -22.68
CA LEU A 58 35.06 22.10 -22.81
C LEU A 58 35.20 21.59 -24.24
N ALA A 59 34.74 22.37 -25.23
CA ALA A 59 34.87 22.01 -26.65
C ALA A 59 36.34 21.83 -27.05
N ASN A 60 37.24 22.69 -26.54
CA ASN A 60 38.67 22.59 -26.77
C ASN A 60 39.32 21.41 -26.05
N ALA A 61 38.89 21.10 -24.82
CA ALA A 61 39.39 19.97 -24.04
C ALA A 61 38.97 18.63 -24.65
N LEU A 62 37.69 18.47 -25.04
CA LEU A 62 37.13 17.24 -25.61
C LEU A 62 37.70 16.90 -27.00
N ARG A 63 38.08 17.89 -27.81
CA ARG A 63 38.74 17.67 -29.12
C ARG A 63 40.13 17.05 -28.99
N ASN A 64 40.80 17.24 -27.85
CA ASN A 64 42.16 16.77 -27.65
C ASN A 64 42.16 15.39 -26.98
N LYS A 65 42.20 14.31 -27.77
CA LYS A 65 42.18 12.90 -27.28
C LYS A 65 43.29 12.53 -26.28
N LYS A 66 44.31 13.38 -26.10
CA LYS A 66 45.37 13.21 -25.08
C LYS A 66 45.04 13.90 -23.74
N SER A 67 43.88 14.52 -23.59
CA SER A 67 43.46 15.13 -22.32
C SER A 67 43.14 14.06 -21.29
N ALA A 68 43.76 14.17 -20.11
CA ALA A 68 43.42 13.33 -18.97
C ALA A 68 41.93 13.50 -18.60
N ASN A 69 41.26 12.37 -18.37
CA ASN A 69 39.92 12.22 -17.80
C ASN A 69 38.70 12.78 -18.59
N ILE A 70 38.35 12.09 -19.68
CA ILE A 70 37.14 12.32 -20.49
C ILE A 70 35.84 12.27 -19.66
N GLN A 71 35.77 11.44 -18.61
CA GLN A 71 34.57 11.33 -17.77
C GLN A 71 34.30 12.62 -16.99
N GLN A 72 35.35 13.23 -16.45
CA GLN A 72 35.26 14.51 -15.74
C GLN A 72 34.78 15.63 -16.69
N LEU A 73 35.29 15.67 -17.93
CA LEU A 73 34.84 16.65 -18.91
C LEU A 73 33.36 16.49 -19.27
N LYS A 74 32.87 15.25 -19.45
CA LYS A 74 31.44 14.98 -19.68
C LYS A 74 30.56 15.41 -18.51
N LEU A 75 31.06 15.24 -17.29
CA LEU A 75 30.34 15.64 -16.09
C LEU A 75 30.24 17.17 -15.96
N ILE A 76 31.33 17.90 -16.24
CA ILE A 76 31.33 19.37 -16.29
C ILE A 76 30.39 19.85 -17.41
N GLU A 77 30.42 19.22 -18.58
CA GLU A 77 29.53 19.52 -19.69
C GLU A 77 28.06 19.34 -19.29
N GLY A 78 27.72 18.26 -18.59
CA GLY A 78 26.38 18.01 -18.08
C GLY A 78 25.91 19.10 -17.11
N ILE A 79 26.74 19.45 -16.13
CA ILE A 79 26.44 20.49 -15.12
C ILE A 79 26.30 21.87 -15.77
N HIS A 80 27.21 22.23 -16.67
CA HIS A 80 27.14 23.50 -17.40
C HIS A 80 25.88 23.56 -18.25
N LYS A 81 25.56 22.49 -18.99
CA LYS A 81 24.38 22.43 -19.85
C LYS A 81 23.07 22.53 -19.06
N SER A 82 22.99 21.90 -17.88
CA SER A 82 21.80 21.97 -17.03
C SER A 82 21.65 23.31 -16.32
N SER A 83 22.77 23.92 -15.90
CA SER A 83 22.76 25.18 -15.14
C SER A 83 22.57 26.39 -16.04
N SER A 84 23.20 26.45 -17.22
CA SER A 84 23.10 27.57 -18.16
C SER A 84 21.69 27.88 -18.65
N ALA A 85 20.77 26.91 -18.59
CA ALA A 85 19.38 27.12 -18.98
C ALA A 85 18.54 27.82 -17.90
N ILE A 86 18.99 27.84 -16.64
CA ILE A 86 18.20 28.38 -15.52
C ILE A 86 18.49 29.88 -15.34
N PRO A 87 17.45 30.74 -15.36
CA PRO A 87 17.60 32.15 -15.05
C PRO A 87 18.15 32.38 -13.64
N VAL A 88 19.07 33.34 -13.50
CA VAL A 88 19.69 33.69 -12.21
C VAL A 88 18.62 34.04 -11.15
N ASP A 89 17.57 34.76 -11.53
CA ASP A 89 16.47 35.12 -10.62
C ASP A 89 15.76 33.89 -10.04
N LEU A 90 15.55 32.84 -10.85
CA LEU A 90 14.95 31.59 -10.39
C LEU A 90 15.89 30.85 -9.41
N VAL A 91 17.21 30.91 -9.63
CA VAL A 91 18.21 30.37 -8.70
C VAL A 91 18.15 31.10 -7.36
N LYS A 92 18.03 32.43 -7.36
CA LYS A 92 17.87 33.22 -6.13
C LYS A 92 16.60 32.84 -5.39
N SER A 93 15.45 32.80 -6.07
CA SER A 93 14.17 32.43 -5.47
C SER A 93 14.18 31.03 -4.88
N LEU A 94 14.76 30.05 -5.59
CA LEU A 94 14.94 28.69 -5.10
C LEU A 94 15.81 28.62 -3.86
N SER A 95 16.94 29.34 -3.88
CA SER A 95 17.89 29.35 -2.76
C SER A 95 17.25 29.95 -1.51
N LYS A 96 16.55 31.08 -1.66
CA LYS A 96 15.79 31.72 -0.58
C LYS A 96 14.73 30.79 0.00
N ALA A 97 13.83 30.26 -0.84
CA ALA A 97 12.76 29.37 -0.41
C ALA A 97 13.30 28.10 0.30
N LYS A 98 14.42 27.56 -0.18
CA LYS A 98 15.07 26.39 0.44
C LYS A 98 15.60 26.72 1.84
N ILE A 99 16.30 27.85 2.00
CA ILE A 99 16.88 28.24 3.30
C ILE A 99 15.78 28.56 4.31
N GLU A 100 14.75 29.30 3.89
CA GLU A 100 13.58 29.59 4.73
C GLU A 100 12.88 28.31 5.20
N CYS A 101 12.63 27.37 4.27
CA CYS A 101 12.00 26.09 4.59
C CYS A 101 12.84 25.27 5.58
N GLN A 102 14.17 25.23 5.40
CA GLN A 102 15.08 24.52 6.30
C GLN A 102 15.13 25.15 7.69
N ASN A 103 15.09 26.47 7.79
CA ASN A 103 15.08 27.16 9.07
C ASN A 103 13.75 26.94 9.81
N LEU A 104 12.61 27.03 9.11
CA LEU A 104 11.29 26.72 9.68
C LEU A 104 11.22 25.26 10.16
N TRP A 105 11.72 24.31 9.37
CA TRP A 105 11.78 22.90 9.76
C TRP A 105 12.58 22.65 11.05
N ARG A 106 13.62 23.43 11.31
CA ARG A 106 14.39 23.34 12.56
C ARG A 106 13.61 23.88 13.77
N LEU A 107 12.72 24.85 13.53
CA LEU A 107 11.89 25.50 14.55
C LEU A 107 10.55 24.78 14.80
N THR A 108 10.14 23.84 13.95
CA THR A 108 8.86 23.13 14.12
C THR A 108 8.79 22.20 15.32
N ASN A 109 9.93 21.84 15.94
CA ASN A 109 9.93 21.05 17.18
C ASN A 109 9.43 21.84 18.41
N SER A 110 9.19 23.15 18.31
CA SER A 110 8.79 24.00 19.44
C SER A 110 7.37 24.58 19.38
N GLU A 111 6.75 24.76 18.20
CA GLU A 111 5.42 25.38 18.08
C GLU A 111 4.60 24.91 16.86
N ILE A 112 3.28 24.73 17.03
CA ILE A 112 2.32 24.30 15.98
C ILE A 112 2.14 25.37 14.89
N SER A 113 2.21 26.66 15.24
CA SER A 113 2.12 27.80 14.30
C SER A 113 3.18 27.76 13.19
N ASN A 114 4.33 27.14 13.46
CA ASN A 114 5.42 26.98 12.50
C ASN A 114 5.13 25.91 11.45
N LEU A 115 4.20 24.98 11.71
CA LEU A 115 3.86 23.90 10.77
C LEU A 115 3.09 24.42 9.55
N GLU A 116 2.12 25.32 9.74
CA GLU A 116 1.36 25.90 8.62
C GLU A 116 2.25 26.81 7.77
N LYS A 117 3.09 27.64 8.40
CA LYS A 117 4.11 28.44 7.68
C LYS A 117 5.09 27.57 6.92
N LEU A 118 5.51 26.44 7.50
CA LEU A 118 6.35 25.47 6.83
C LEU A 118 5.66 24.87 5.59
N LYS A 119 4.38 24.48 5.69
CA LYS A 119 3.60 23.96 4.54
C LYS A 119 3.52 24.97 3.40
N GLU A 120 3.27 26.24 3.71
CA GLU A 120 3.24 27.32 2.73
C GLU A 120 4.62 27.51 2.07
N CYS A 121 5.67 27.61 2.87
CA CYS A 121 7.05 27.73 2.40
C CYS A 121 7.47 26.53 1.53
N PHE A 122 7.07 25.32 1.93
CA PHE A 122 7.38 24.09 1.20
C PHE A 122 6.59 24.01 -0.12
N THR A 123 5.34 24.47 -0.13
CA THR A 123 4.53 24.61 -1.36
C THR A 123 5.21 25.53 -2.36
N ASN A 124 5.69 26.69 -1.91
CA ASN A 124 6.45 27.61 -2.77
C ASN A 124 7.75 26.98 -3.29
N LEU A 125 8.49 26.27 -2.42
CA LEU A 125 9.71 25.55 -2.82
C LEU A 125 9.43 24.50 -3.91
N ILE A 126 8.38 23.69 -3.76
CA ILE A 126 8.00 22.68 -4.77
C ILE A 126 7.59 23.35 -6.08
N LYS A 127 6.84 24.45 -6.04
CA LYS A 127 6.47 25.22 -7.24
C LYS A 127 7.71 25.69 -8.01
N LEU A 128 8.65 26.34 -7.34
CA LEU A 128 9.90 26.82 -7.95
C LEU A 128 10.76 25.64 -8.46
N THR A 129 10.76 24.51 -7.74
CA THR A 129 11.50 23.31 -8.15
C THR A 129 10.92 22.71 -9.42
N ARG A 130 9.59 22.69 -9.58
CA ARG A 130 8.91 22.24 -10.80
C ARG A 130 9.25 23.14 -12.00
N GLU A 131 9.30 24.45 -11.79
CA GLU A 131 9.69 25.41 -12.82
C GLU A 131 11.13 25.14 -13.32
N ALA A 132 12.09 25.03 -12.39
CA ALA A 132 13.46 24.68 -12.73
C ALA A 132 13.58 23.31 -13.40
N ALA A 133 12.82 22.30 -12.92
CA ALA A 133 12.78 20.97 -13.51
C ALA A 133 12.27 21.00 -14.97
N SER A 134 11.24 21.82 -15.26
CA SER A 134 10.69 21.98 -16.60
C SER A 134 11.70 22.61 -17.56
N ILE A 135 12.40 23.66 -17.12
CA ILE A 135 13.47 24.30 -17.90
C ILE A 135 14.59 23.30 -18.20
N LYS A 136 15.07 22.56 -17.18
CA LYS A 136 16.09 21.51 -17.36
C LYS A 136 15.61 20.39 -18.28
N SER A 137 14.35 19.98 -18.17
CA SER A 137 13.73 18.94 -18.99
C SER A 137 13.79 19.27 -20.48
N GLN A 138 13.46 20.49 -20.86
CA GLN A 138 13.54 20.96 -22.25
C GLN A 138 14.99 20.92 -22.76
N GLN A 139 15.94 21.39 -21.95
CA GLN A 139 17.35 21.48 -22.32
C GLN A 139 18.05 20.10 -22.41
N LEU A 140 17.72 19.20 -21.49
CA LEU A 140 18.31 17.86 -21.41
C LEU A 140 17.56 16.83 -22.24
N LYS A 141 16.34 17.13 -22.69
CA LYS A 141 15.42 16.22 -23.39
C LYS A 141 15.10 14.97 -22.55
N ARG A 142 14.77 15.20 -21.28
CA ARG A 142 14.43 14.16 -20.27
C ARG A 142 13.14 14.54 -19.56
N SER A 143 12.56 13.66 -18.74
CA SER A 143 11.42 14.03 -17.88
C SER A 143 11.82 15.09 -16.85
N ASN A 144 10.83 15.73 -16.22
CA ASN A 144 11.06 16.71 -15.16
C ASN A 144 11.87 16.08 -14.00
N TYR A 145 11.44 14.92 -13.51
CA TYR A 145 12.10 14.25 -12.40
C TYR A 145 13.49 13.73 -12.77
N GLU A 146 13.66 13.13 -13.95
CA GLU A 146 14.97 12.66 -14.41
C GLU A 146 15.97 13.81 -14.60
N SER A 147 15.48 15.00 -14.94
CA SER A 147 16.32 16.20 -15.06
C SER A 147 16.85 16.69 -13.70
N LEU A 148 16.11 16.46 -12.62
CA LEU A 148 16.56 16.71 -11.25
C LEU A 148 17.53 15.61 -10.78
N LEU A 149 17.28 14.34 -11.12
CA LEU A 149 18.20 13.24 -10.81
C LEU A 149 19.58 13.45 -11.45
N ALA A 150 19.62 14.04 -12.64
CA ALA A 150 20.86 14.32 -13.36
C ALA A 150 21.81 15.29 -12.62
N ASP A 151 21.31 16.08 -11.67
CA ASP A 151 22.15 16.93 -10.80
C ASP A 151 22.98 16.12 -9.80
N TYR A 152 22.58 14.88 -9.52
CA TYR A 152 23.30 13.94 -8.67
C TYR A 152 24.13 12.98 -9.52
N ASP A 153 23.49 12.30 -10.48
CA ASP A 153 24.16 11.39 -11.39
C ASP A 153 23.44 11.32 -12.74
N SER A 154 24.11 11.79 -13.79
CA SER A 154 23.57 11.84 -15.15
C SER A 154 23.27 10.46 -15.78
N ASN A 155 23.81 9.38 -15.22
CA ASN A 155 23.59 8.01 -15.68
C ASN A 155 22.36 7.34 -15.05
N ILE A 156 21.85 7.89 -13.94
CA ILE A 156 20.64 7.39 -13.29
C ILE A 156 19.43 8.00 -14.01
N THR A 157 18.51 7.12 -14.41
CA THR A 157 17.31 7.47 -15.16
C THR A 157 16.08 6.85 -14.51
N GLU A 158 14.89 7.33 -14.88
CA GLU A 158 13.65 6.68 -14.43
C GLU A 158 13.52 5.23 -14.92
N LYS A 159 14.23 4.86 -15.99
CA LYS A 159 14.30 3.47 -16.46
C LYS A 159 14.96 2.57 -15.40
N ASN A 160 16.02 3.04 -14.75
CA ASN A 160 16.67 2.29 -13.67
C ASN A 160 15.70 2.04 -12.51
N ILE A 161 14.93 3.07 -12.12
CA ILE A 161 13.90 2.98 -11.07
C ILE A 161 12.84 1.95 -11.46
N LYS A 162 12.28 2.05 -12.68
CA LYS A 162 11.25 1.12 -13.20
C LYS A 162 11.74 -0.32 -13.28
N GLU A 163 13.03 -0.56 -13.43
CA GLU A 163 13.59 -1.90 -13.46
C GLU A 163 13.84 -2.47 -12.05
N ILE A 164 14.36 -1.65 -11.13
CA ILE A 164 14.81 -2.09 -9.81
C ILE A 164 13.65 -2.17 -8.82
N PHE A 165 12.77 -1.16 -8.79
CA PHE A 165 11.75 -1.04 -7.75
C PHE A 165 10.75 -2.20 -7.75
N PRO A 166 10.26 -2.72 -8.89
CA PRO A 166 9.41 -3.90 -8.89
C PRO A 166 10.11 -5.16 -8.35
N LYS A 167 11.41 -5.33 -8.64
CA LYS A 167 12.22 -6.44 -8.10
C LYS A 167 12.36 -6.32 -6.59
N LEU A 168 12.60 -5.11 -6.08
CA LEU A 168 12.63 -4.82 -4.64
C LEU A 168 11.26 -5.07 -4.00
N GLY A 169 10.18 -4.56 -4.57
CA GLY A 169 8.82 -4.80 -4.06
C GLY A 169 8.48 -6.29 -3.97
N LYS A 170 8.88 -7.07 -4.98
CA LYS A 170 8.77 -8.54 -4.94
C LYS A 170 9.62 -9.15 -3.82
N PHE A 171 10.90 -8.80 -3.74
CA PHE A 171 11.81 -9.27 -2.68
C PHE A 171 11.23 -9.01 -1.29
N PHE A 172 10.71 -7.81 -1.07
CA PHE A 172 10.03 -7.42 0.15
C PHE A 172 8.83 -8.32 0.46
N SER A 173 7.90 -8.45 -0.50
CA SER A 173 6.67 -9.24 -0.33
C SER A 173 6.93 -10.72 -0.03
N GLU A 174 8.03 -11.27 -0.54
CA GLU A 174 8.39 -12.68 -0.37
C GLU A 174 9.16 -12.98 0.91
N ASN A 175 9.79 -11.97 1.53
CA ASN A 175 10.78 -12.17 2.59
C ASN A 175 10.44 -11.50 3.92
N VAL A 176 9.59 -10.46 3.96
CA VAL A 176 9.36 -9.71 5.21
C VAL A 176 8.81 -10.60 6.32
N GLU A 177 7.80 -11.43 6.03
CA GLU A 177 7.23 -12.35 7.01
C GLU A 177 8.24 -13.42 7.46
N LYS A 178 9.03 -13.95 6.52
CA LYS A 178 10.05 -14.96 6.82
C LYS A 178 11.10 -14.40 7.78
N VAL A 179 11.55 -13.17 7.54
CA VAL A 179 12.51 -12.46 8.39
C VAL A 179 11.88 -12.21 9.76
N THR A 180 10.67 -11.64 9.83
CA THR A 180 9.99 -11.37 11.09
C THR A 180 9.78 -12.63 11.92
N GLN A 181 9.35 -13.74 11.30
CA GLN A 181 9.16 -15.02 11.98
C GLN A 181 10.47 -15.63 12.48
N LYS A 182 11.55 -15.53 11.69
CA LYS A 182 12.88 -16.01 12.09
C LYS A 182 13.39 -15.25 13.31
N GLN A 183 13.36 -13.91 13.26
CA GLN A 183 13.83 -13.06 14.36
C GLN A 183 13.04 -13.24 15.66
N LYS A 184 11.74 -13.62 15.59
CA LYS A 184 10.96 -13.98 16.79
C LYS A 184 11.47 -15.23 17.51
N LYS A 185 12.13 -16.15 16.79
CA LYS A 185 12.72 -17.38 17.35
C LYS A 185 14.14 -17.16 17.88
N ASP A 186 14.82 -16.13 17.40
CA ASP A 186 16.18 -15.80 17.79
C ASP A 186 16.22 -15.26 19.23
N LYS A 187 17.08 -15.85 20.06
CA LYS A 187 17.31 -15.39 21.45
C LYS A 187 18.39 -14.32 21.45
N VAL A 188 17.99 -13.06 21.39
CA VAL A 188 18.89 -11.90 21.40
C VAL A 188 18.98 -11.29 22.79
N THR A 189 20.21 -11.05 23.26
CA THR A 189 20.46 -10.32 24.50
C THR A 189 21.04 -8.95 24.16
N ASN A 190 20.25 -7.88 24.31
CA ASN A 190 20.66 -6.54 23.91
C ASN A 190 21.90 -6.04 24.67
N ILE A 191 22.71 -5.23 23.99
CA ILE A 191 23.82 -4.52 24.62
C ILE A 191 23.22 -3.48 25.57
N GLN A 192 23.72 -3.42 26.80
CA GLN A 192 23.31 -2.40 27.77
C GLN A 192 23.78 -1.02 27.33
N LYS A 193 23.22 0.04 27.93
CA LYS A 193 23.59 1.43 27.64
C LYS A 193 25.12 1.63 27.67
N VAL A 194 25.70 2.20 26.61
CA VAL A 194 27.13 2.44 26.45
C VAL A 194 27.38 3.93 26.35
N THR A 195 28.23 4.49 27.22
CA THR A 195 28.54 5.93 27.18
C THR A 195 29.17 6.35 25.87
N VAL A 196 28.86 7.57 25.40
CA VAL A 196 29.39 8.13 24.14
C VAL A 196 30.92 8.02 24.07
N GLN A 197 31.60 8.36 25.17
CA GLN A 197 33.06 8.28 25.26
C GLN A 197 33.61 6.88 24.93
N ARG A 198 32.97 5.83 25.44
CA ARG A 198 33.38 4.44 25.16
C ARG A 198 33.12 4.05 23.70
N GLN A 199 32.06 4.57 23.10
CA GLN A 199 31.78 4.36 21.67
C GLN A 199 32.84 5.05 20.79
N ILE A 200 33.25 6.27 21.13
CA ILE A 200 34.33 7.00 20.45
C ILE A 200 35.66 6.26 20.56
N GLU A 201 35.99 5.72 21.74
CA GLU A 201 37.21 4.94 21.96
C GLU A 201 37.25 3.61 21.19
N LEU A 202 36.08 2.99 21.00
CA LEU A 202 35.95 1.81 20.14
C LEU A 202 36.12 2.21 18.66
N GLY A 203 35.48 3.31 18.24
CA GLY A 203 35.57 3.83 16.88
C GLY A 203 36.98 4.27 16.48
N SER A 204 37.74 4.86 17.41
CA SER A 204 39.11 5.31 17.17
C SER A 204 40.06 4.15 16.82
N LEU A 205 39.86 2.98 17.43
CA LEU A 205 40.62 1.77 17.08
C LEU A 205 40.34 1.34 15.64
N PHE A 206 39.07 1.37 15.24
CA PHE A 206 38.66 1.02 13.88
C PHE A 206 39.28 1.97 12.84
N LEU A 207 39.21 3.29 13.09
CA LEU A 207 39.82 4.29 12.23
C LEU A 207 41.33 4.06 12.04
N GLN A 208 42.03 3.74 13.14
CA GLN A 208 43.47 3.44 13.09
C GLN A 208 43.78 2.23 12.20
N GLN A 209 43.01 1.15 12.31
CA GLN A 209 43.18 -0.06 11.49
C GLN A 209 42.93 0.21 10.00
N MET A 210 41.98 1.09 9.69
CA MET A 210 41.69 1.52 8.32
C MET A 210 42.62 2.62 7.81
N SER A 211 43.62 3.04 8.61
CA SER A 211 44.52 4.14 8.27
C SER A 211 43.78 5.44 7.90
N VAL A 212 42.68 5.70 8.61
CA VAL A 212 41.86 6.91 8.49
C VAL A 212 41.97 7.72 9.79
N THR A 213 42.11 9.03 9.66
CA THR A 213 42.19 9.96 10.79
C THR A 213 40.82 10.57 11.10
N PRO A 214 40.55 10.97 12.36
CA PRO A 214 39.30 11.66 12.71
C PRO A 214 39.05 12.94 11.89
N ASN A 215 40.11 13.65 11.47
CA ASN A 215 39.99 14.82 10.60
C ASN A 215 39.51 14.44 9.19
N GLU A 216 39.91 13.29 8.65
CA GLU A 216 39.42 12.82 7.34
C GLU A 216 37.92 12.46 7.40
N ILE A 217 37.42 12.06 8.57
CA ILE A 217 35.98 11.84 8.83
C ILE A 217 35.22 13.17 8.90
N SER A 218 35.78 14.18 9.58
CA SER A 218 35.13 15.51 9.73
C SER A 218 35.08 16.33 8.44
N ILE A 219 35.90 15.99 7.44
CA ILE A 219 35.90 16.59 6.10
C ILE A 219 34.83 15.96 5.17
N SER A 220 34.21 14.84 5.57
CA SER A 220 33.13 14.24 4.81
C SER A 220 31.93 15.20 4.69
N TYR A 221 31.14 15.08 3.62
CA TYR A 221 30.02 15.99 3.29
C TYR A 221 28.89 15.99 4.35
N TYR A 222 28.93 15.06 5.31
CA TYR A 222 27.91 14.76 6.30
C TYR A 222 28.32 15.24 7.71
N ASP A 223 27.36 15.37 8.62
CA ASP A 223 27.57 15.90 9.98
C ASP A 223 28.55 15.08 10.84
N SER A 224 28.96 15.63 11.99
CA SER A 224 29.72 14.88 12.99
C SER A 224 29.00 13.58 13.35
N ILE A 225 29.76 12.51 13.63
CA ILE A 225 29.17 11.24 14.06
C ILE A 225 28.36 11.48 15.33
N ASP A 226 27.05 11.26 15.24
CA ASP A 226 26.14 11.32 16.37
C ASP A 226 26.10 9.94 17.04
N TYR A 227 26.35 9.91 18.34
CA TYR A 227 26.42 8.68 19.12
C TYR A 227 25.22 8.63 20.08
N ASP A 228 24.50 7.52 20.08
CA ASP A 228 23.38 7.29 20.98
C ASP A 228 23.81 6.32 22.09
N GLU A 229 23.73 6.76 23.35
CA GLU A 229 24.12 5.89 24.46
C GLU A 229 23.25 4.63 24.59
N SER A 230 22.02 4.69 24.08
CA SER A 230 21.06 3.58 24.08
C SER A 230 21.19 2.64 22.89
N ASP A 231 21.92 3.06 21.84
CA ASP A 231 22.12 2.27 20.62
C ASP A 231 23.58 2.36 20.12
N LEU A 232 24.37 1.33 20.47
CA LEU A 232 25.75 1.20 20.02
C LEU A 232 25.87 1.11 18.48
N CYS A 233 24.88 0.49 17.82
CA CYS A 233 24.96 0.24 16.37
C CYS A 233 24.82 1.55 15.59
N TYR A 234 24.01 2.49 16.09
CA TYR A 234 23.79 3.78 15.44
C TYR A 234 25.10 4.54 15.17
N GLY A 235 25.86 4.85 16.22
CA GLY A 235 27.12 5.58 16.10
C GLY A 235 28.22 4.80 15.37
N LEU A 236 28.28 3.48 15.58
CA LEU A 236 29.27 2.61 14.94
C LEU A 236 29.05 2.50 13.42
N PHE A 237 27.82 2.26 12.97
CA PHE A 237 27.50 2.17 11.55
C PHE A 237 27.65 3.50 10.84
N LEU A 238 27.28 4.62 11.49
CA LEU A 238 27.53 5.94 10.94
C LEU A 238 29.03 6.20 10.77
N LEU A 239 29.86 5.82 11.74
CA LEU A 239 31.32 5.91 11.64
C LEU A 239 31.87 5.06 10.49
N LEU A 240 31.39 3.83 10.33
CA LEU A 240 31.77 2.93 9.23
C LEU A 240 31.43 3.55 7.87
N ARG A 241 30.21 4.09 7.73
CA ARG A 241 29.78 4.78 6.51
C ARG A 241 30.70 5.94 6.17
N HIS A 242 31.02 6.79 7.15
CA HIS A 242 31.93 7.92 6.96
C HIS A 242 33.37 7.49 6.68
N THR A 243 33.79 6.33 7.19
CA THR A 243 35.09 5.75 6.89
C THR A 243 35.16 5.34 5.42
N GLY A 244 34.11 4.70 4.88
CA GLY A 244 33.99 4.39 3.46
C GLY A 244 34.12 5.65 2.58
N TYR A 245 33.48 6.75 2.99
CA TYR A 245 33.62 8.04 2.33
C TYR A 245 35.05 8.58 2.36
N ALA A 246 35.72 8.55 3.51
CA ALA A 246 37.08 9.03 3.67
C ALA A 246 38.07 8.23 2.82
N ILE A 247 37.94 6.89 2.82
CA ILE A 247 38.76 6.00 1.98
C ILE A 247 38.58 6.34 0.50
N HIS A 248 37.33 6.50 0.04
CA HIS A 248 37.05 6.87 -1.33
C HIS A 248 37.75 8.18 -1.74
N GLN A 249 37.64 9.22 -0.90
CA GLN A 249 38.28 10.51 -1.17
C GLN A 249 39.81 10.40 -1.20
N LYS A 250 40.40 9.60 -0.31
CA LYS A 250 41.85 9.37 -0.24
C LYS A 250 42.38 8.70 -1.50
N CYS A 251 41.68 7.68 -2.01
CA CYS A 251 42.01 7.01 -3.26
C CYS A 251 41.85 7.92 -4.49
N LEU A 252 40.84 8.80 -4.52
CA LEU A 252 40.69 9.79 -5.60
C LEU A 252 41.83 10.82 -5.61
N ALA A 253 42.25 11.30 -4.44
CA ALA A 253 43.33 12.28 -4.31
C ALA A 253 44.68 11.75 -4.80
N GLN A 254 44.94 10.45 -4.65
CA GLN A 254 46.17 9.79 -5.11
C GLN A 254 46.22 9.61 -6.64
N ASN A 255 45.07 9.48 -7.30
CA ASN A 255 44.97 9.19 -8.74
C ASN A 255 44.87 10.45 -9.62
N SER A 256 45.31 11.63 -9.14
CA SER A 256 45.20 12.94 -9.81
C SER A 256 43.78 13.44 -10.13
N ILE A 257 42.74 12.71 -9.72
CA ILE A 257 41.34 13.11 -9.86
C ILE A 257 40.95 13.90 -8.61
N LYS A 258 41.32 15.19 -8.57
CA LYS A 258 40.71 16.13 -7.62
C LYS A 258 39.31 16.52 -8.11
N SER A 259 38.42 15.55 -8.36
CA SER A 259 37.04 15.87 -8.77
C SER A 259 36.24 16.33 -7.56
N SER A 260 35.64 17.51 -7.66
CA SER A 260 34.82 18.14 -6.62
C SER A 260 33.37 17.67 -6.60
N ILE A 261 32.99 16.66 -7.37
CA ILE A 261 31.57 16.29 -7.51
C ILE A 261 31.26 15.14 -6.56
N THR A 262 31.15 15.53 -5.30
CA THR A 262 30.90 14.70 -4.11
C THR A 262 29.47 14.14 -4.01
N LYS A 263 28.63 14.30 -5.04
CA LYS A 263 27.25 13.80 -5.10
C LYS A 263 27.07 12.62 -6.06
N HIS A 264 28.15 11.94 -6.43
CA HIS A 264 28.11 10.79 -7.33
C HIS A 264 27.72 9.51 -6.56
N ILE A 265 26.97 8.62 -7.21
CA ILE A 265 26.47 7.36 -6.60
C ILE A 265 27.59 6.49 -6.01
N MET A 266 28.79 6.55 -6.60
CA MET A 266 29.95 5.80 -6.11
C MET A 266 30.39 6.23 -4.71
N TYR A 267 30.24 7.50 -4.36
CA TYR A 267 30.54 7.98 -3.02
C TYR A 267 29.63 7.28 -1.99
N GLU A 268 28.33 7.28 -2.26
CA GLU A 268 27.33 6.62 -1.42
C GLU A 268 27.54 5.10 -1.35
N THR A 269 27.91 4.50 -2.49
CA THR A 269 28.20 3.07 -2.60
C THR A 269 29.35 2.67 -1.68
N GLN A 270 30.43 3.47 -1.58
CA GLN A 270 31.54 3.15 -0.67
C GLN A 270 31.13 3.27 0.80
N GLY A 271 30.29 4.25 1.15
CA GLY A 271 29.73 4.37 2.49
C GLY A 271 28.88 3.17 2.87
N LEU A 272 27.90 2.82 2.02
CA LEU A 272 27.03 1.67 2.24
C LEU A 272 27.79 0.33 2.20
N PHE A 273 28.83 0.21 1.38
CA PHE A 273 29.68 -0.97 1.36
C PHE A 273 30.36 -1.17 2.72
N MET A 274 30.96 -0.11 3.27
CA MET A 274 31.61 -0.20 4.57
C MET A 274 30.59 -0.42 5.71
N GLU A 275 29.44 0.24 5.65
CA GLU A 275 28.40 0.15 6.66
C GLU A 275 27.65 -1.19 6.65
N LYS A 276 27.09 -1.58 5.51
CA LYS A 276 26.11 -2.67 5.37
C LYS A 276 26.67 -3.97 4.81
N ILE A 277 27.84 -3.94 4.15
CA ILE A 277 28.47 -5.18 3.64
C ILE A 277 29.60 -5.61 4.54
N ILE A 278 30.47 -4.69 4.93
CA ILE A 278 31.57 -4.98 5.86
C ILE A 278 31.07 -4.92 7.31
N GLY A 279 30.43 -3.82 7.73
CA GLY A 279 30.05 -3.58 9.12
C GLY A 279 29.10 -4.59 9.75
N THR A 280 28.36 -5.35 8.94
CA THR A 280 27.39 -6.38 9.37
C THR A 280 27.88 -7.80 9.08
N SER A 281 29.05 -7.95 8.45
CA SER A 281 29.62 -9.24 8.07
C SER A 281 30.08 -10.02 9.30
N ARG A 282 30.07 -11.35 9.20
CA ARG A 282 30.50 -12.21 10.31
C ARG A 282 31.96 -11.98 10.65
N GLU A 283 32.80 -11.79 9.64
CA GLU A 283 34.23 -11.54 9.75
C GLU A 283 34.51 -10.23 10.49
N PHE A 284 33.76 -9.17 10.18
CA PHE A 284 33.88 -7.90 10.91
C PHE A 284 33.44 -8.06 12.36
N ILE A 285 32.35 -8.79 12.60
CA ILE A 285 31.86 -9.04 13.97
C ILE A 285 32.89 -9.84 14.78
N GLU A 286 33.50 -10.86 14.19
CA GLU A 286 34.59 -11.63 14.82
C GLU A 286 35.79 -10.74 15.15
N PHE A 287 36.12 -9.80 14.27
CA PHE A 287 37.19 -8.82 14.48
C PHE A 287 36.88 -7.81 15.61
N ILE A 288 35.65 -7.28 15.68
CA ILE A 288 35.29 -6.23 16.62
C ILE A 288 34.88 -6.78 18.01
N GLN A 289 34.47 -8.04 18.07
CA GLN A 289 33.97 -8.68 19.30
C GLN A 289 34.94 -8.60 20.49
N PRO A 290 36.25 -8.89 20.35
CA PRO A 290 37.20 -8.80 21.46
C PRO A 290 37.27 -7.37 22.04
N HIS A 291 37.26 -6.37 21.16
CA HIS A 291 37.32 -4.96 21.51
C HIS A 291 36.04 -4.46 22.19
N ILE A 292 34.87 -4.92 21.72
CA ILE A 292 33.58 -4.67 22.38
C ILE A 292 33.59 -5.24 23.80
N LYS A 293 34.06 -6.49 23.96
CA LYS A 293 34.12 -7.16 25.25
C LYS A 293 35.06 -6.45 26.24
N GLU A 294 36.22 -6.03 25.77
CA GLU A 294 37.23 -5.32 26.59
C GLU A 294 36.76 -3.92 26.97
N LYS A 295 36.43 -3.07 25.99
CA LYS A 295 36.17 -1.65 26.21
C LYS A 295 34.79 -1.34 26.79
N LEU A 296 33.79 -2.17 26.50
CA LEU A 296 32.42 -1.89 26.95
C LEU A 296 32.09 -2.54 28.30
N SER A 297 32.97 -3.40 28.84
CA SER A 297 32.88 -3.99 30.18
C SER A 297 31.50 -4.59 30.49
N THR A 298 30.93 -5.35 29.55
CA THR A 298 29.63 -6.00 29.77
C THR A 298 29.77 -7.10 30.83
N LYS A 299 29.29 -6.86 32.05
CA LYS A 299 29.20 -7.88 33.11
C LYS A 299 28.20 -8.96 32.71
N GLY A 300 28.67 -10.00 32.04
CA GLY A 300 27.88 -11.18 31.66
C GLY A 300 28.46 -11.85 30.42
N LYS A 301 28.65 -13.18 30.46
CA LYS A 301 29.24 -13.97 29.36
C LYS A 301 28.40 -13.97 28.06
N ILE A 302 27.18 -13.43 28.07
CA ILE A 302 26.15 -13.70 27.04
C ILE A 302 25.98 -12.53 26.03
N ASN A 303 26.18 -11.27 26.43
CA ASN A 303 25.83 -10.11 25.57
C ASN A 303 26.83 -9.85 24.43
N SER A 304 28.06 -10.36 24.53
CA SER A 304 29.14 -10.07 23.58
C SER A 304 29.61 -11.29 22.78
N SER A 305 28.83 -12.38 22.67
CA SER A 305 29.21 -13.48 21.77
C SER A 305 29.10 -13.03 20.30
N VAL A 306 29.88 -13.65 19.42
CA VAL A 306 29.84 -13.36 17.97
C VAL A 306 28.43 -13.57 17.43
N GLU A 307 27.77 -14.66 17.81
CA GLU A 307 26.41 -14.99 17.38
C GLU A 307 25.40 -13.94 17.86
N ASN A 308 25.48 -13.50 19.11
CA ASN A 308 24.57 -12.49 19.64
C ASN A 308 24.78 -11.13 18.96
N LEU A 309 26.04 -10.72 18.77
CA LEU A 309 26.37 -9.48 18.05
C LEU A 309 25.92 -9.54 16.59
N TYR A 310 26.05 -10.69 15.92
CA TYR A 310 25.58 -10.89 14.55
C TYR A 310 24.07 -10.67 14.43
N LEU A 311 23.30 -11.23 15.36
CA LEU A 311 21.85 -11.03 15.39
C LEU A 311 21.46 -9.57 15.69
N ILE A 312 22.22 -8.86 16.53
CA ILE A 312 21.98 -7.44 16.83
C ILE A 312 22.31 -6.56 15.60
N PHE A 313 23.47 -6.76 14.99
CA PHE A 313 23.96 -5.93 13.89
C PHE A 313 23.13 -6.10 12.61
N ASN A 314 22.55 -7.29 12.42
CA ASN A 314 21.69 -7.64 11.28
C ASN A 314 20.19 -7.62 11.63
N LYS A 315 19.81 -6.98 12.74
CA LYS A 315 18.41 -6.92 13.14
C LYS A 315 17.61 -6.07 12.14
N VAL A 316 16.61 -6.68 11.52
CA VAL A 316 15.61 -5.99 10.71
C VAL A 316 14.57 -5.37 11.62
N ASN A 317 14.45 -4.04 11.56
CA ASN A 317 13.52 -3.23 12.32
C ASN A 317 12.74 -2.34 11.37
N LEU A 318 11.48 -2.72 11.14
CA LEU A 318 10.49 -2.05 10.31
C LEU A 318 10.08 -0.68 10.90
N SER A 319 11.02 0.26 10.95
CA SER A 319 10.85 1.59 11.52
C SER A 319 10.13 2.51 10.53
N SER A 320 9.29 3.39 11.06
CA SER A 320 8.73 4.53 10.31
C SER A 320 9.72 5.69 10.15
N PHE A 321 10.83 5.68 10.91
CA PHE A 321 11.85 6.71 10.89
C PHE A 321 13.08 6.25 10.09
N LEU A 322 13.38 6.97 9.01
CA LEU A 322 14.55 6.68 8.15
C LEU A 322 15.87 6.62 8.94
N LYS A 323 16.02 7.46 9.97
CA LYS A 323 17.23 7.47 10.81
C LYS A 323 17.50 6.16 11.53
N ASN A 324 16.45 5.36 11.76
CA ASN A 324 16.52 4.08 12.48
C ASN A 324 16.30 2.90 11.53
N ALA A 325 16.35 3.14 10.21
CA ALA A 325 16.09 2.11 9.23
C ALA A 325 17.29 1.15 9.11
N ASP A 326 17.02 -0.14 9.22
CA ASP A 326 17.99 -1.18 8.91
C ASP A 326 18.17 -1.34 7.38
N GLU A 327 19.04 -2.26 6.96
CA GLU A 327 19.31 -2.49 5.52
C GLU A 327 18.05 -2.82 4.72
N PHE A 328 17.12 -3.58 5.31
CA PHE A 328 15.87 -3.96 4.69
C PHE A 328 14.92 -2.74 4.60
N SER A 329 14.65 -2.09 5.74
CA SER A 329 13.68 -0.98 5.80
C SER A 329 14.15 0.30 5.07
N LEU A 330 15.46 0.50 4.93
CA LEU A 330 16.05 1.62 4.19
C LEU A 330 15.59 1.64 2.73
N LEU A 331 15.56 0.49 2.06
CA LEU A 331 15.15 0.39 0.66
C LEU A 331 13.67 0.78 0.48
N ALA A 332 12.80 0.40 1.41
CA ALA A 332 11.40 0.76 1.38
C ALA A 332 11.17 2.27 1.53
N HIS A 333 11.90 2.89 2.45
CA HIS A 333 11.86 4.34 2.63
C HIS A 333 12.31 5.11 1.38
N ILE A 334 13.33 4.62 0.67
CA ILE A 334 13.80 5.20 -0.59
C ILE A 334 12.74 5.05 -1.67
N MET A 335 12.10 3.88 -1.76
CA MET A 335 11.02 3.64 -2.72
C MET A 335 9.84 4.59 -2.52
N LEU A 336 9.38 4.74 -1.28
CA LEU A 336 8.29 5.65 -0.93
C LEU A 336 8.62 7.10 -1.29
N ARG A 337 9.78 7.60 -0.84
CA ARG A 337 10.21 8.99 -1.11
C ARG A 337 10.33 9.26 -2.60
N THR A 338 10.97 8.36 -3.33
CA THR A 338 11.12 8.48 -4.78
C THR A 338 9.76 8.58 -5.47
N LYS A 339 8.77 7.78 -5.05
CA LYS A 339 7.42 7.84 -5.62
C LYS A 339 6.72 9.16 -5.31
N LEU A 340 6.76 9.62 -4.05
CA LEU A 340 6.16 10.89 -3.65
C LEU A 340 6.83 12.08 -4.33
N GLU A 341 8.16 12.06 -4.48
CA GLU A 341 8.91 13.08 -5.21
C GLU A 341 8.52 13.11 -6.70
N GLN A 342 8.40 11.95 -7.35
CA GLN A 342 7.91 11.86 -8.73
C GLN A 342 6.51 12.49 -8.86
N ASP A 343 5.61 12.20 -7.93
CA ASP A 343 4.23 12.69 -8.00
C ASP A 343 4.15 14.21 -7.72
N LEU A 344 4.95 14.72 -6.78
CA LEU A 344 5.08 16.17 -6.50
C LEU A 344 5.65 16.91 -7.72
N ILE A 345 6.73 16.41 -8.31
CA ILE A 345 7.42 17.08 -9.42
C ILE A 345 6.59 17.03 -10.72
N ASN A 346 5.87 15.93 -10.95
CA ASN A 346 4.97 15.81 -12.09
C ASN A 346 3.63 16.54 -11.88
N GLY A 347 3.31 16.93 -10.64
CA GLY A 347 2.07 17.64 -10.32
C GLY A 347 0.85 16.76 -10.17
N THR A 348 1.04 15.47 -9.91
CA THR A 348 -0.05 14.53 -9.59
C THR A 348 -0.31 14.46 -8.09
N LEU A 349 0.54 15.09 -7.28
CA LEU A 349 0.39 15.25 -5.83
C LEU A 349 0.63 16.71 -5.44
N GLU A 350 -0.26 17.28 -4.64
CA GLU A 350 -0.10 18.60 -4.04
C GLU A 350 0.48 18.47 -2.62
N VAL A 351 1.19 19.51 -2.16
CA VAL A 351 1.86 19.50 -0.84
C VAL A 351 0.87 19.32 0.31
N LYS A 352 -0.36 19.84 0.18
CA LYS A 352 -1.42 19.70 1.20
C LYS A 352 -1.79 18.23 1.45
N ASP A 353 -1.71 17.37 0.43
CA ASP A 353 -2.11 15.96 0.48
C ASP A 353 -0.89 15.04 0.74
N LEU A 354 0.31 15.61 0.85
CA LEU A 354 1.56 14.86 1.03
C LEU A 354 1.57 14.05 2.33
N HIS A 355 0.97 14.59 3.41
CA HIS A 355 0.89 13.88 4.68
C HIS A 355 0.11 12.57 4.53
N ASP A 356 -1.07 12.63 3.93
CA ASP A 356 -1.93 11.46 3.75
C ASP A 356 -1.27 10.44 2.83
N LYS A 357 -0.67 10.88 1.72
CA LYS A 357 0.10 9.99 0.82
C LYS A 357 1.33 9.38 1.47
N TRP A 358 1.97 10.11 2.39
CA TRP A 358 3.06 9.58 3.18
C TRP A 358 2.59 8.48 4.14
N LEU A 359 1.45 8.69 4.81
CA LEU A 359 0.84 7.69 5.69
C LEU A 359 0.36 6.46 4.89
N GLU A 360 -0.35 6.64 3.78
CA GLU A 360 -0.75 5.55 2.86
C GLU A 360 0.43 4.71 2.38
N GLY A 361 1.60 5.33 2.20
CA GLY A 361 2.81 4.64 1.77
C GLY A 361 3.56 3.93 2.89
N LEU A 362 3.35 4.32 4.15
CA LEU A 362 3.95 3.68 5.32
C LEU A 362 3.07 2.55 5.88
N PHE A 363 1.75 2.72 5.85
CA PHE A 363 0.77 1.84 6.49
C PHE A 363 -0.06 1.08 5.46
N ALA A 364 -0.38 -0.19 5.71
CA ALA A 364 -1.43 -0.87 4.95
C ALA A 364 -2.72 -0.09 5.18
N SER A 365 -3.44 0.26 4.12
CA SER A 365 -4.76 0.84 4.29
C SER A 365 -5.64 -0.21 4.96
N ASP A 366 -6.36 0.21 6.00
CA ASP A 366 -7.40 -0.62 6.55
C ASP A 366 -8.44 -0.92 5.46
N ILE A 367 -9.04 -2.10 5.53
CA ILE A 367 -9.98 -2.57 4.53
C ILE A 367 -11.25 -3.12 5.18
N ALA A 368 -12.36 -3.03 4.46
CA ALA A 368 -13.58 -3.72 4.78
C ALA A 368 -13.85 -4.77 3.70
N ILE A 369 -14.26 -5.97 4.10
CA ILE A 369 -14.50 -7.09 3.21
C ILE A 369 -15.94 -7.56 3.39
N ASP A 370 -16.67 -7.55 2.28
CA ASP A 370 -17.91 -8.30 2.14
C ASP A 370 -17.54 -9.69 1.61
N LEU A 371 -17.60 -10.70 2.49
CA LEU A 371 -17.27 -12.08 2.17
C LEU A 371 -18.51 -12.84 1.71
N GLY A 372 -19.08 -12.43 0.58
CA GLY A 372 -20.33 -12.99 0.07
C GLY A 372 -20.17 -14.36 -0.60
N THR A 373 -21.23 -15.18 -0.52
CA THR A 373 -21.28 -16.53 -1.14
C THR A 373 -21.00 -16.52 -2.65
N ALA A 374 -21.44 -15.48 -3.35
CA ALA A 374 -21.29 -15.36 -4.80
C ALA A 374 -20.06 -14.51 -5.21
N ASN A 375 -19.86 -13.39 -4.53
CA ASN A 375 -18.81 -12.42 -4.80
C ASN A 375 -18.19 -11.94 -3.48
N THR A 376 -16.90 -11.65 -3.53
CA THR A 376 -16.17 -10.96 -2.46
C THR A 376 -15.87 -9.54 -2.93
N LEU A 377 -16.25 -8.55 -2.12
CA LEU A 377 -15.94 -7.15 -2.39
C LEU A 377 -14.97 -6.64 -1.33
N VAL A 378 -13.99 -5.84 -1.74
CA VAL A 378 -13.06 -5.18 -0.82
C VAL A 378 -13.17 -3.67 -0.98
N TYR A 379 -13.53 -3.01 0.12
CA TYR A 379 -13.49 -1.57 0.28
C TYR A 379 -12.18 -1.19 0.97
N GLN A 380 -11.47 -0.22 0.42
CA GLN A 380 -10.25 0.33 1.00
C GLN A 380 -10.52 1.74 1.52
N LYS A 381 -10.07 2.00 2.75
CA LYS A 381 -10.24 3.30 3.40
C LYS A 381 -9.74 4.43 2.48
N SER A 382 -10.57 5.46 2.32
CA SER A 382 -10.39 6.64 1.47
C SER A 382 -10.31 6.37 -0.05
N GLN A 383 -10.51 5.14 -0.52
CA GLN A 383 -10.49 4.79 -1.95
C GLN A 383 -11.82 4.23 -2.46
N GLY A 384 -12.66 3.70 -1.57
CA GLY A 384 -13.90 3.04 -1.97
C GLY A 384 -13.71 1.56 -2.28
N ILE A 385 -14.60 0.99 -3.09
CA ILE A 385 -14.50 -0.41 -3.52
C ILE A 385 -13.38 -0.55 -4.55
N VAL A 386 -12.34 -1.31 -4.20
CA VAL A 386 -11.15 -1.55 -5.04
C VAL A 386 -11.13 -2.94 -5.65
N LEU A 387 -11.99 -3.85 -5.18
CA LEU A 387 -12.09 -5.22 -5.68
C LEU A 387 -13.55 -5.69 -5.67
N ASP A 388 -13.97 -6.29 -6.79
CA ASP A 388 -15.20 -7.07 -6.93
C ASP A 388 -14.88 -8.31 -7.78
N GLU A 389 -14.74 -9.45 -7.09
CA GLU A 389 -14.39 -10.73 -7.70
C GLU A 389 -15.33 -11.84 -7.22
N PRO A 390 -15.69 -12.80 -8.10
CA PRO A 390 -16.40 -13.99 -7.69
C PRO A 390 -15.69 -14.76 -6.57
N SER A 391 -16.45 -15.26 -5.60
CA SER A 391 -15.95 -16.11 -4.51
C SER A 391 -15.68 -17.54 -4.99
N VAL A 392 -14.70 -17.70 -5.87
CA VAL A 392 -14.37 -18.97 -6.54
C VAL A 392 -12.86 -19.19 -6.55
N VAL A 393 -12.46 -20.43 -6.23
CA VAL A 393 -11.06 -20.89 -6.26
C VAL A 393 -10.95 -22.08 -7.20
N ALA A 394 -10.01 -22.03 -8.12
CA ALA A 394 -9.57 -23.19 -8.88
C ALA A 394 -8.29 -23.73 -8.24
N ARG A 395 -8.24 -25.03 -7.97
CA ARG A 395 -7.11 -25.74 -7.37
C ARG A 395 -6.70 -26.92 -8.22
N VAL A 396 -5.40 -27.22 -8.24
CA VAL A 396 -4.82 -28.36 -8.94
C VAL A 396 -4.31 -29.34 -7.90
N LYS A 397 -4.54 -30.63 -8.13
CA LYS A 397 -3.99 -31.69 -7.29
C LYS A 397 -2.56 -32.01 -7.71
N GLU A 398 -1.61 -31.73 -6.83
CA GLU A 398 -0.18 -32.01 -7.01
C GLU A 398 0.34 -32.86 -5.85
N LYS A 399 0.99 -33.99 -6.15
CA LYS A 399 1.62 -34.87 -5.14
C LYS A 399 0.70 -35.21 -3.94
N GLY A 400 -0.60 -35.34 -4.18
CA GLY A 400 -1.61 -35.65 -3.16
C GLY A 400 -2.15 -34.46 -2.37
N SER A 401 -1.73 -33.23 -2.65
CA SER A 401 -2.27 -32.01 -2.04
C SER A 401 -2.86 -31.06 -3.08
N TYR A 402 -3.85 -30.28 -2.68
CA TYR A 402 -4.40 -29.23 -3.53
C TYR A 402 -3.61 -27.93 -3.37
N VAL A 403 -3.22 -27.36 -4.51
CA VAL A 403 -2.54 -26.07 -4.64
C VAL A 403 -3.45 -25.10 -5.41
N PRO A 404 -3.63 -23.85 -4.97
CA PRO A 404 -4.42 -22.88 -5.72
C PRO A 404 -3.79 -22.58 -7.10
N TYR A 405 -4.65 -22.51 -8.12
CA TYR A 405 -4.30 -22.30 -9.53
C TYR A 405 -4.86 -20.98 -10.07
N ALA A 406 -6.10 -20.63 -9.72
CA ALA A 406 -6.71 -19.36 -10.09
C ALA A 406 -7.76 -18.95 -9.05
N PHE A 407 -8.09 -17.65 -9.03
CA PHE A 407 -9.10 -17.06 -8.14
C PHE A 407 -10.04 -16.16 -8.96
N GLY A 408 -11.19 -15.81 -8.39
CA GLY A 408 -12.07 -14.78 -8.95
C GLY A 408 -12.67 -15.16 -10.31
N LYS A 409 -12.75 -14.19 -11.23
CA LYS A 409 -13.29 -14.35 -12.58
C LYS A 409 -12.64 -15.50 -13.35
N LYS A 410 -11.31 -15.65 -13.22
CA LYS A 410 -10.56 -16.74 -13.88
C LYS A 410 -11.01 -18.11 -13.38
N ALA A 411 -11.18 -18.27 -12.07
CA ALA A 411 -11.69 -19.51 -11.48
C ALA A 411 -13.17 -19.74 -11.83
N LYS A 412 -14.02 -18.69 -11.80
CA LYS A 412 -15.44 -18.78 -12.19
C LYS A 412 -15.63 -19.29 -13.62
N MET A 413 -14.75 -18.93 -14.56
CA MET A 413 -14.79 -19.45 -15.94
C MET A 413 -14.58 -20.97 -16.04
N MET A 414 -13.91 -21.57 -15.05
CA MET A 414 -13.58 -23.00 -15.01
C MET A 414 -14.68 -23.84 -14.34
N LEU A 415 -15.62 -23.23 -13.61
CA LEU A 415 -16.70 -23.95 -12.93
C LEU A 415 -17.49 -24.84 -13.89
N GLY A 416 -17.57 -26.13 -13.55
CA GLY A 416 -18.24 -27.16 -14.35
C GLY A 416 -17.55 -27.51 -15.68
N LYS A 417 -16.31 -27.05 -15.91
CA LYS A 417 -15.55 -27.25 -17.16
C LYS A 417 -14.12 -27.77 -16.95
N THR A 418 -13.76 -28.16 -15.73
CA THR A 418 -12.40 -28.58 -15.42
C THR A 418 -12.11 -30.03 -15.84
N PRO A 419 -10.93 -30.32 -16.41
CA PRO A 419 -10.48 -31.69 -16.70
C PRO A 419 -9.64 -32.28 -15.55
N GLY A 420 -9.74 -33.60 -15.34
CA GLY A 420 -8.78 -34.39 -14.56
C GLY A 420 -8.51 -33.87 -13.14
N GLU A 421 -7.32 -33.31 -12.93
CA GLU A 421 -6.75 -32.90 -11.64
C GLU A 421 -7.09 -31.45 -11.23
N ILE A 422 -7.83 -30.70 -12.06
CA ILE A 422 -8.24 -29.32 -11.75
C ILE A 422 -9.66 -29.33 -11.17
N GLU A 423 -9.86 -28.63 -10.07
CA GLU A 423 -11.14 -28.50 -9.40
C GLU A 423 -11.44 -27.01 -9.18
N ALA A 424 -12.59 -26.53 -9.65
CA ALA A 424 -13.07 -25.19 -9.36
C ALA A 424 -14.23 -25.28 -8.35
N ILE A 425 -14.09 -24.58 -7.22
CA ILE A 425 -15.04 -24.63 -6.11
C ILE A 425 -15.40 -23.24 -5.59
N ARG A 426 -16.58 -23.12 -4.99
CA ARG A 426 -16.97 -21.98 -4.15
C ARG A 426 -16.65 -22.35 -2.69
N PRO A 427 -15.72 -21.65 -2.02
CA PRO A 427 -15.33 -22.01 -0.66
C PRO A 427 -16.34 -21.55 0.39
N LEU A 428 -17.30 -20.71 -0.01
CA LEU A 428 -18.38 -20.18 0.81
C LEU A 428 -19.71 -20.82 0.42
N LYS A 429 -20.56 -21.07 1.40
CA LYS A 429 -21.94 -21.57 1.22
C LYS A 429 -22.84 -20.96 2.29
N ASP A 430 -24.02 -20.50 1.93
CA ASP A 430 -24.98 -19.87 2.85
C ASP A 430 -24.36 -18.75 3.72
N GLY A 431 -23.42 -17.97 3.17
CA GLY A 431 -22.73 -16.88 3.87
C GLY A 431 -21.62 -17.34 4.84
N VAL A 432 -21.33 -18.63 4.93
CA VAL A 432 -20.31 -19.20 5.84
C VAL A 432 -19.24 -19.98 5.10
N ILE A 433 -18.09 -20.21 5.75
CA ILE A 433 -16.96 -20.93 5.16
C ILE A 433 -17.22 -22.45 5.17
N ALA A 434 -17.36 -23.03 3.98
CA ALA A 434 -17.51 -24.46 3.78
C ALA A 434 -16.17 -25.19 3.53
N ASP A 435 -15.19 -24.50 2.92
CA ASP A 435 -13.82 -25.00 2.72
C ASP A 435 -12.81 -23.98 3.24
N PHE A 436 -12.36 -24.18 4.49
CA PHE A 436 -11.49 -23.23 5.19
C PHE A 436 -10.19 -22.94 4.44
N LYS A 437 -9.49 -23.97 3.98
CA LYS A 437 -8.21 -23.81 3.30
C LYS A 437 -8.35 -23.00 2.02
N SER A 438 -9.41 -23.25 1.26
CA SER A 438 -9.66 -22.53 0.01
C SER A 438 -10.14 -21.11 0.26
N ALA A 439 -10.95 -20.87 1.29
CA ALA A 439 -11.36 -19.52 1.72
C ALA A 439 -10.16 -18.68 2.19
N GLU A 440 -9.27 -19.26 2.98
CA GLU A 440 -8.05 -18.61 3.49
C GLU A 440 -7.13 -18.17 2.33
N GLU A 441 -6.87 -19.06 1.37
CA GLU A 441 -6.04 -18.72 0.19
C GLU A 441 -6.70 -17.67 -0.71
N MET A 442 -8.04 -17.71 -0.83
CA MET A 442 -8.80 -16.69 -1.57
C MET A 442 -8.72 -15.32 -0.89
N LEU A 443 -8.93 -15.27 0.43
CA LEU A 443 -8.81 -14.04 1.23
C LEU A 443 -7.39 -13.47 1.16
N LYS A 444 -6.36 -14.30 1.31
CA LYS A 444 -4.95 -13.89 1.11
C LYS A 444 -4.75 -13.25 -0.26
N TYR A 445 -5.28 -13.87 -1.31
CA TYR A 445 -5.14 -13.37 -2.67
C TYR A 445 -5.86 -12.02 -2.85
N PHE A 446 -7.09 -11.88 -2.37
CA PHE A 446 -7.87 -10.64 -2.52
C PHE A 446 -7.33 -9.50 -1.65
N ILE A 447 -6.94 -9.75 -0.40
CA ILE A 447 -6.32 -8.74 0.49
C ILE A 447 -5.01 -8.23 -0.12
N ARG A 448 -4.17 -9.12 -0.67
CA ARG A 448 -2.94 -8.73 -1.37
C ARG A 448 -3.22 -7.99 -2.68
N SER A 449 -4.27 -8.36 -3.40
CA SER A 449 -4.66 -7.70 -4.64
C SER A 449 -5.20 -6.28 -4.40
N ALA A 450 -5.90 -6.08 -3.28
CA ALA A 450 -6.33 -4.75 -2.84
C ALA A 450 -5.13 -3.89 -2.38
N ASN A 451 -4.16 -4.49 -1.66
CA ASN A 451 -2.95 -3.81 -1.19
C ASN A 451 -1.79 -3.89 -2.18
N THR A 452 -1.84 -3.09 -3.25
CA THR A 452 -0.81 -3.08 -4.32
C THR A 452 0.53 -2.42 -3.93
N ARG A 453 0.64 -1.81 -2.74
CA ARG A 453 1.83 -1.07 -2.28
C ARG A 453 2.58 -1.84 -1.20
N PHE A 454 3.91 -1.68 -1.15
CA PHE A 454 4.70 -2.21 -0.03
C PHE A 454 4.37 -1.42 1.23
N THR A 455 3.79 -2.09 2.23
CA THR A 455 3.41 -1.46 3.49
C THR A 455 4.06 -2.16 4.66
N VAL A 456 4.45 -1.37 5.66
CA VAL A 456 5.27 -1.83 6.79
C VAL A 456 4.39 -2.47 7.87
N ASN A 457 3.12 -2.08 7.96
CA ASN A 457 2.14 -2.60 8.90
C ASN A 457 1.08 -3.45 8.19
N LYS A 458 0.50 -4.39 8.94
CA LYS A 458 -0.67 -5.18 8.54
C LYS A 458 -1.96 -4.35 8.70
N PRO A 459 -2.96 -4.48 7.82
CA PRO A 459 -4.19 -3.70 7.91
C PRO A 459 -5.09 -4.19 9.04
N SER A 460 -5.88 -3.30 9.62
CA SER A 460 -7.10 -3.68 10.32
C SER A 460 -8.19 -4.01 9.29
N ILE A 461 -8.95 -5.07 9.54
CA ILE A 461 -9.98 -5.56 8.62
C ILE A 461 -11.33 -5.59 9.32
N ILE A 462 -12.36 -5.02 8.68
CA ILE A 462 -13.77 -5.25 9.04
C ILE A 462 -14.33 -6.31 8.09
N ILE A 463 -14.92 -7.39 8.60
CA ILE A 463 -15.54 -8.44 7.78
C ILE A 463 -17.00 -8.64 8.16
N CYS A 464 -17.86 -8.73 7.15
CA CYS A 464 -19.28 -8.96 7.34
C CYS A 464 -19.56 -10.44 7.64
N VAL A 465 -20.49 -10.70 8.55
CA VAL A 465 -20.98 -12.05 8.87
C VAL A 465 -22.51 -12.09 8.90
N PRO A 466 -23.15 -13.17 8.41
CA PRO A 466 -24.60 -13.32 8.53
C PRO A 466 -25.06 -13.26 9.99
N SER A 467 -26.24 -12.68 10.25
CA SER A 467 -26.78 -12.59 11.61
C SER A 467 -27.02 -13.99 12.21
N GLY A 468 -27.40 -14.95 11.36
CA GLY A 468 -27.64 -16.34 11.72
C GLY A 468 -26.40 -17.23 11.88
N SER A 469 -25.18 -16.71 11.70
CA SER A 469 -23.96 -17.52 11.83
C SER A 469 -23.69 -17.94 13.27
N THR A 470 -23.31 -19.20 13.45
CA THR A 470 -22.86 -19.76 14.73
C THR A 470 -21.53 -19.14 15.16
N PRO A 471 -21.19 -19.16 16.47
CA PRO A 471 -19.88 -18.69 16.95
C PRO A 471 -18.69 -19.36 16.25
N VAL A 472 -18.82 -20.65 15.91
CA VAL A 472 -17.77 -21.40 15.19
C VAL A 472 -17.58 -20.87 13.76
N GLU A 473 -18.67 -20.57 13.05
CA GLU A 473 -18.62 -19.99 11.70
C GLU A 473 -18.04 -18.58 11.71
N ARG A 474 -18.43 -17.75 12.69
CA ARG A 474 -17.87 -16.39 12.89
C ARG A 474 -16.37 -16.46 13.19
N ARG A 475 -15.96 -17.39 14.06
CA ARG A 475 -14.55 -17.62 14.40
C ARG A 475 -13.75 -18.08 13.18
N ALA A 476 -14.30 -18.98 12.37
CA ALA A 476 -13.63 -19.44 11.15
C ALA A 476 -13.36 -18.29 10.15
N ILE A 477 -14.30 -17.35 10.01
CA ILE A 477 -14.12 -16.16 9.15
C ILE A 477 -13.01 -15.26 9.72
N GLN A 478 -13.03 -15.03 11.04
CA GLN A 478 -12.01 -14.24 11.71
C GLN A 478 -10.61 -14.88 11.57
N ASP A 479 -10.48 -16.18 11.85
CA ASP A 479 -9.21 -16.92 11.74
C ASP A 479 -8.66 -16.93 10.31
N ALA A 480 -9.54 -17.04 9.30
CA ALA A 480 -9.13 -17.00 7.90
C ALA A 480 -8.54 -15.62 7.53
N ALA A 481 -9.11 -14.53 8.04
CA ALA A 481 -8.62 -13.17 7.81
C ALA A 481 -7.33 -12.85 8.58
N GLU A 482 -7.23 -13.29 9.84
CA GLU A 482 -6.00 -13.19 10.64
C GLU A 482 -4.85 -13.96 9.95
N SER A 483 -5.13 -15.19 9.50
CA SER A 483 -4.19 -16.01 8.74
C SER A 483 -3.85 -15.41 7.37
N ALA A 484 -4.75 -14.61 6.80
CA ALA A 484 -4.52 -13.88 5.56
C ALA A 484 -3.64 -12.63 5.70
N GLY A 485 -3.23 -12.30 6.93
CA GLY A 485 -2.27 -11.24 7.20
C GLY A 485 -2.87 -9.99 7.85
N ALA A 486 -4.11 -10.03 8.33
CA ALA A 486 -4.69 -8.94 9.12
C ALA A 486 -3.90 -8.72 10.43
N ASN A 487 -3.85 -7.47 10.89
CA ASN A 487 -3.36 -7.13 12.23
C ASN A 487 -4.46 -7.37 13.27
N GLU A 488 -5.64 -6.87 12.95
CA GLU A 488 -6.82 -6.90 13.78
C GLU A 488 -8.02 -7.14 12.88
N VAL A 489 -8.93 -8.00 13.31
CA VAL A 489 -10.15 -8.31 12.57
C VAL A 489 -11.34 -7.96 13.45
N PHE A 490 -12.25 -7.18 12.91
CA PHE A 490 -13.55 -6.87 13.49
C PHE A 490 -14.64 -7.49 12.62
N LEU A 491 -15.68 -8.00 13.27
CA LEU A 491 -16.86 -8.51 12.61
C LEU A 491 -17.98 -7.47 12.70
N ILE A 492 -18.79 -7.41 11.65
CA ILE A 492 -20.04 -6.64 11.59
C ILE A 492 -21.15 -7.54 11.08
N GLU A 493 -22.35 -7.42 11.64
CA GLU A 493 -23.50 -8.16 11.12
C GLU A 493 -23.89 -7.62 9.75
N GLU A 494 -23.99 -8.51 8.76
CA GLU A 494 -24.34 -8.22 7.38
C GLU A 494 -25.59 -7.33 7.23
N PRO A 495 -26.73 -7.59 7.91
CA PRO A 495 -27.88 -6.69 7.82
C PRO A 495 -27.61 -5.27 8.33
N MET A 496 -26.77 -5.11 9.37
CA MET A 496 -26.38 -3.78 9.87
C MET A 496 -25.52 -3.05 8.83
N ALA A 497 -24.54 -3.75 8.26
CA ALA A 497 -23.72 -3.21 7.17
C ALA A 497 -24.57 -2.81 5.97
N ALA A 498 -25.50 -3.67 5.52
CA ALA A 498 -26.40 -3.39 4.41
C ALA A 498 -27.25 -2.13 4.66
N ALA A 499 -27.79 -1.96 5.88
CA ALA A 499 -28.58 -0.79 6.24
C ALA A 499 -27.78 0.53 6.21
N ILE A 500 -26.55 0.52 6.76
CA ILE A 500 -25.64 1.68 6.70
C ILE A 500 -25.27 2.00 5.25
N GLY A 501 -25.01 0.96 4.46
CA GLY A 501 -24.75 1.05 3.02
C GLY A 501 -25.88 1.73 2.27
N ALA A 502 -27.12 1.28 2.51
CA ALA A 502 -28.36 1.80 1.93
C ALA A 502 -28.75 3.20 2.44
N GLY A 503 -28.04 3.75 3.44
CA GLY A 503 -28.31 5.09 3.97
C GLY A 503 -29.49 5.16 4.92
N LEU A 504 -29.86 4.04 5.54
CA LEU A 504 -30.90 4.02 6.58
C LEU A 504 -30.40 4.70 7.87
N PRO A 505 -31.28 5.41 8.60
CA PRO A 505 -30.92 6.10 9.85
C PRO A 505 -30.81 5.11 11.02
N VAL A 506 -29.81 4.24 10.97
CA VAL A 506 -29.66 3.11 11.91
C VAL A 506 -29.40 3.54 13.36
N THR A 507 -28.93 4.76 13.59
CA THR A 507 -28.60 5.32 14.91
C THR A 507 -29.73 6.13 15.54
N GLU A 508 -30.78 6.44 14.78
CA GLU A 508 -31.91 7.22 15.26
C GLU A 508 -32.87 6.36 16.09
N PRO A 509 -33.68 6.97 17.00
CA PRO A 509 -34.71 6.28 17.77
C PRO A 509 -35.95 5.88 16.93
N GLU A 510 -35.73 5.50 15.67
CA GLU A 510 -36.77 5.11 14.73
C GLU A 510 -36.46 3.73 14.15
N GLY A 511 -37.50 2.98 13.81
CA GLY A 511 -37.39 1.65 13.20
C GLY A 511 -37.02 1.71 11.71
N SER A 512 -35.92 1.05 11.33
CA SER A 512 -35.53 0.85 9.94
C SER A 512 -35.53 -0.63 9.59
N MET A 513 -36.22 -1.02 8.51
CA MET A 513 -36.27 -2.41 8.04
C MET A 513 -35.46 -2.60 6.75
N ILE A 514 -34.53 -3.55 6.78
CA ILE A 514 -33.68 -3.96 5.66
C ILE A 514 -33.89 -5.46 5.37
N VAL A 515 -33.92 -5.81 4.08
CA VAL A 515 -33.96 -7.19 3.60
C VAL A 515 -32.85 -7.35 2.58
N ASP A 516 -31.74 -7.95 2.99
CA ASP A 516 -30.63 -8.28 2.10
C ASP A 516 -30.80 -9.70 1.54
N ILE A 517 -30.92 -9.81 0.21
CA ILE A 517 -31.13 -11.09 -0.48
C ILE A 517 -29.84 -11.40 -1.26
N GLY A 518 -28.93 -12.09 -0.59
CA GLY A 518 -27.63 -12.48 -1.10
C GLY A 518 -27.65 -13.73 -1.98
N GLY A 519 -26.46 -14.27 -2.23
CA GLY A 519 -26.28 -15.52 -2.99
C GLY A 519 -26.82 -16.74 -2.25
N GLY A 520 -26.49 -16.88 -0.95
CA GLY A 520 -26.85 -18.06 -0.16
C GLY A 520 -27.98 -17.86 0.83
N THR A 521 -28.19 -16.63 1.30
CA THR A 521 -29.08 -16.29 2.40
C THR A 521 -29.94 -15.07 2.09
N THR A 522 -31.02 -14.93 2.84
CA THR A 522 -31.82 -13.72 2.96
C THR A 522 -31.76 -13.28 4.42
N GLU A 523 -31.17 -12.12 4.67
CA GLU A 523 -31.07 -11.50 6.00
C GLU A 523 -32.15 -10.41 6.11
N VAL A 524 -33.07 -10.60 7.05
CA VAL A 524 -34.09 -9.59 7.40
C VAL A 524 -33.72 -9.00 8.75
N ALA A 525 -33.66 -7.67 8.86
CA ALA A 525 -33.41 -7.02 10.14
C ALA A 525 -34.23 -5.74 10.34
N ILE A 526 -34.49 -5.48 11.61
CA ILE A 526 -35.10 -4.24 12.12
C ILE A 526 -34.07 -3.60 13.04
N ILE A 527 -33.71 -2.36 12.73
CA ILE A 527 -32.60 -1.64 13.33
C ILE A 527 -33.11 -0.34 13.93
N SER A 528 -32.64 -0.01 15.12
CA SER A 528 -32.90 1.27 15.80
C SER A 528 -31.79 1.53 16.84
N LEU A 529 -31.48 2.80 17.11
CA LEU A 529 -30.50 3.19 18.16
C LEU A 529 -29.12 2.51 18.05
N GLY A 530 -28.67 2.21 16.83
CA GLY A 530 -27.39 1.55 16.55
C GLY A 530 -27.38 0.05 16.83
N GLY A 531 -28.53 -0.55 17.17
CA GLY A 531 -28.67 -1.97 17.47
C GLY A 531 -29.66 -2.69 16.56
N ILE A 532 -29.43 -3.99 16.36
CA ILE A 532 -30.41 -4.88 15.74
C ILE A 532 -31.45 -5.25 16.81
N VAL A 533 -32.68 -4.81 16.60
CA VAL A 533 -33.81 -5.09 17.50
C VAL A 533 -34.36 -6.49 17.24
N TYR A 534 -34.42 -6.87 15.96
CA TYR A 534 -34.78 -8.21 15.52
C TYR A 534 -34.04 -8.53 14.23
N SER A 535 -33.53 -9.76 14.12
CA SER A 535 -33.01 -10.30 12.87
C SER A 535 -33.53 -11.72 12.60
N ARG A 536 -33.60 -12.06 11.32
CA ARG A 536 -33.83 -13.41 10.85
C ARG A 536 -33.01 -13.69 9.60
N SER A 537 -32.20 -14.74 9.68
CA SER A 537 -31.51 -15.33 8.53
C SER A 537 -32.33 -16.51 7.99
N ALA A 538 -32.63 -16.49 6.70
CA ALA A 538 -33.20 -17.63 5.98
C ALA A 538 -32.19 -18.14 4.95
N ARG A 539 -31.95 -19.45 4.91
CA ARG A 539 -31.06 -20.12 3.91
C ARG A 539 -31.73 -20.24 2.54
N VAL A 540 -32.25 -19.12 2.06
CA VAL A 540 -32.83 -18.95 0.73
C VAL A 540 -32.22 -17.69 0.13
N GLY A 541 -31.67 -17.81 -1.07
CA GLY A 541 -31.02 -16.71 -1.78
C GLY A 541 -30.95 -17.02 -3.27
N GLY A 542 -30.06 -16.34 -3.97
CA GLY A 542 -29.85 -16.53 -5.40
C GLY A 542 -29.52 -17.98 -5.80
N ASP A 543 -28.79 -18.74 -4.99
CA ASP A 543 -28.36 -20.10 -5.28
C ASP A 543 -29.55 -21.08 -5.22
N ILE A 544 -30.48 -20.90 -4.27
CA ILE A 544 -31.71 -21.70 -4.19
C ILE A 544 -32.64 -21.42 -5.38
N MET A 545 -32.71 -20.17 -5.83
CA MET A 545 -33.43 -19.81 -7.06
C MET A 545 -32.82 -20.50 -8.30
N ASP A 546 -31.49 -20.56 -8.38
CA ASP A 546 -30.78 -21.23 -9.49
C ASP A 546 -31.05 -22.74 -9.47
N GLU A 547 -31.03 -23.38 -8.30
CA GLU A 547 -31.39 -24.80 -8.17
C GLU A 547 -32.85 -25.08 -8.49
N ALA A 548 -33.78 -24.19 -8.14
CA ALA A 548 -35.19 -24.33 -8.50
C ALA A 548 -35.40 -24.29 -10.02
N ILE A 549 -34.73 -23.36 -10.71
CA ILE A 549 -34.73 -23.29 -12.19
C ILE A 549 -34.14 -24.57 -12.81
N LYS A 550 -33.00 -25.06 -12.30
CA LYS A 550 -32.38 -26.30 -12.79
C LYS A 550 -33.30 -27.50 -12.62
N SER A 551 -33.94 -27.61 -11.46
CA SER A 551 -34.81 -28.73 -11.11
C SER A 551 -36.06 -28.71 -11.99
N TYR A 552 -36.69 -27.54 -12.15
CA TYR A 552 -37.83 -27.36 -13.05
C TYR A 552 -37.51 -27.78 -14.50
N ILE A 553 -36.38 -27.32 -15.05
CA ILE A 553 -35.97 -27.65 -16.43
C ILE A 553 -35.67 -29.15 -16.56
N ARG A 554 -35.02 -29.75 -15.56
CA ARG A 554 -34.74 -31.18 -15.51
C ARG A 554 -36.03 -32.01 -15.49
N GLU A 555 -37.02 -31.59 -14.72
CA GLU A 555 -38.26 -32.34 -14.52
C GLU A 555 -39.23 -32.20 -15.69
N ASN A 556 -39.45 -30.97 -16.16
CA ASN A 556 -40.44 -30.65 -17.20
C ASN A 556 -39.91 -30.81 -18.64
N HIS A 557 -38.61 -30.63 -18.85
CA HIS A 557 -38.00 -30.69 -20.21
C HIS A 557 -36.99 -31.80 -20.39
N LYS A 558 -36.70 -32.56 -19.33
CA LYS A 558 -35.66 -33.60 -19.31
C LYS A 558 -34.30 -33.07 -19.81
N LEU A 559 -34.02 -31.80 -19.57
CA LEU A 559 -32.79 -31.14 -20.00
C LEU A 559 -31.91 -30.85 -18.78
N LEU A 560 -30.64 -31.23 -18.84
CA LEU A 560 -29.66 -30.93 -17.80
C LEU A 560 -28.85 -29.68 -18.16
N ILE A 561 -28.87 -28.69 -17.28
CA ILE A 561 -28.09 -27.46 -17.40
C ILE A 561 -27.19 -27.26 -16.17
N GLY A 562 -26.10 -26.48 -16.34
CA GLY A 562 -25.18 -26.12 -15.26
C GLY A 562 -25.61 -24.89 -14.47
N GLU A 563 -24.99 -24.68 -13.31
CA GLU A 563 -25.22 -23.56 -12.39
C GLU A 563 -25.09 -22.19 -13.09
N THR A 564 -24.01 -21.97 -13.85
CA THR A 564 -23.81 -20.71 -14.58
C THR A 564 -24.89 -20.43 -15.62
N THR A 565 -25.50 -21.47 -16.19
CA THR A 565 -26.63 -21.30 -17.13
C THR A 565 -27.89 -20.93 -16.37
N ALA A 566 -28.15 -21.55 -15.22
CA ALA A 566 -29.28 -21.21 -14.36
C ALA A 566 -29.20 -19.77 -13.83
N GLU A 567 -28.03 -19.34 -13.34
CA GLU A 567 -27.78 -17.96 -12.90
C GLU A 567 -28.08 -16.95 -14.02
N LYS A 568 -27.70 -17.27 -15.26
CA LYS A 568 -27.98 -16.43 -16.43
C LYS A 568 -29.47 -16.39 -16.77
N ILE A 569 -30.17 -17.53 -16.69
CA ILE A 569 -31.62 -17.59 -16.89
C ILE A 569 -32.31 -16.69 -15.84
N LYS A 570 -31.98 -16.87 -14.56
CA LYS A 570 -32.51 -16.06 -13.45
C LYS A 570 -32.35 -14.57 -13.71
N LYS A 571 -31.13 -14.12 -14.07
CA LYS A 571 -30.81 -12.70 -14.29
C LYS A 571 -31.52 -12.11 -15.51
N ASN A 572 -31.71 -12.88 -16.58
CA ASN A 572 -32.24 -12.35 -17.85
C ASN A 572 -33.76 -12.45 -17.96
N VAL A 573 -34.37 -13.52 -17.44
CA VAL A 573 -35.79 -13.83 -17.64
C VAL A 573 -36.53 -14.18 -16.35
N GLY A 574 -35.87 -14.11 -15.19
CA GLY A 574 -36.49 -14.36 -13.89
C GLY A 574 -37.46 -13.25 -13.48
N SER A 575 -38.61 -13.64 -12.91
CA SER A 575 -39.61 -12.76 -12.34
C SER A 575 -40.21 -13.41 -11.09
N ALA A 576 -40.50 -12.60 -10.07
CA ALA A 576 -41.15 -13.04 -8.83
C ALA A 576 -42.67 -13.21 -8.99
N SER A 577 -43.25 -12.71 -10.09
CA SER A 577 -44.67 -12.84 -10.42
C SER A 577 -44.86 -13.47 -11.79
N LEU A 578 -45.93 -14.25 -11.95
CA LEU A 578 -46.34 -14.77 -13.26
C LEU A 578 -46.72 -13.59 -14.20
N PRO A 579 -46.32 -13.64 -15.47
CA PRO A 579 -46.71 -12.62 -16.45
C PRO A 579 -48.22 -12.64 -16.71
N VAL A 580 -48.83 -11.46 -16.88
CA VAL A 580 -50.29 -11.28 -17.03
C VAL A 580 -50.77 -11.64 -18.45
N GLU A 581 -49.89 -11.52 -19.45
CA GLU A 581 -50.14 -11.96 -20.83
C GLU A 581 -49.21 -13.12 -21.20
N ASN A 582 -49.58 -13.88 -22.24
CA ASN A 582 -48.75 -14.91 -22.87
C ASN A 582 -47.57 -14.24 -23.60
N ASN A 583 -46.68 -13.62 -22.82
CA ASN A 583 -45.55 -12.86 -23.32
C ASN A 583 -44.57 -13.83 -23.99
N LYS A 584 -44.17 -13.51 -25.22
CA LYS A 584 -43.20 -14.31 -25.99
C LYS A 584 -41.75 -14.12 -25.50
N GLU A 585 -41.54 -13.43 -24.39
CA GLU A 585 -40.23 -13.27 -23.78
C GLU A 585 -39.74 -14.60 -23.21
N GLY A 586 -38.52 -14.96 -23.60
CA GLY A 586 -37.89 -16.21 -23.25
C GLY A 586 -36.45 -16.23 -23.69
N MET A 587 -35.71 -17.22 -23.23
CA MET A 587 -34.29 -17.36 -23.51
C MET A 587 -34.03 -18.71 -24.17
N ILE A 588 -33.25 -18.73 -25.26
CA ILE A 588 -32.75 -19.98 -25.81
C ILE A 588 -31.68 -20.51 -24.87
N ILE A 589 -31.90 -21.71 -24.35
CA ILE A 589 -30.99 -22.40 -23.45
C ILE A 589 -30.45 -23.66 -24.11
N LYS A 590 -29.21 -24.02 -23.77
CA LYS A 590 -28.54 -25.23 -24.25
C LYS A 590 -28.21 -26.12 -23.06
N GLY A 591 -28.47 -27.41 -23.19
CA GLY A 591 -28.16 -28.39 -22.16
C GLY A 591 -27.99 -29.78 -22.74
N ARG A 592 -27.74 -30.76 -21.87
CA ARG A 592 -27.71 -32.18 -22.24
C ARG A 592 -29.09 -32.77 -22.08
N ASP A 593 -29.68 -33.27 -23.16
CA ASP A 593 -30.93 -34.01 -23.09
C ASP A 593 -30.72 -35.31 -22.32
N LEU A 594 -31.53 -35.55 -21.30
CA LEU A 594 -31.43 -36.73 -20.44
C LEU A 594 -32.01 -37.97 -21.11
N VAL A 595 -32.81 -37.80 -22.17
CA VAL A 595 -33.37 -38.93 -22.95
C VAL A 595 -32.35 -39.43 -23.97
N SER A 596 -31.84 -38.54 -24.83
CA SER A 596 -30.89 -38.92 -25.89
C SER A 596 -29.42 -38.87 -25.48
N GLY A 597 -29.08 -38.16 -24.39
CA GLY A 597 -27.69 -37.89 -23.98
C GLY A 597 -27.00 -36.79 -24.81
N MET A 598 -27.66 -36.27 -25.85
CA MET A 598 -27.08 -35.32 -26.80
C MET A 598 -27.36 -33.86 -26.40
N PRO A 599 -26.52 -32.90 -26.83
CA PRO A 599 -26.84 -31.48 -26.68
C PRO A 599 -28.16 -31.12 -27.37
N LYS A 600 -29.04 -30.42 -26.65
CA LYS A 600 -30.34 -29.96 -27.14
C LYS A 600 -30.52 -28.48 -26.79
N GLU A 601 -31.13 -27.75 -27.71
CA GLU A 601 -31.54 -26.37 -27.52
C GLU A 601 -33.06 -26.30 -27.31
N MET A 602 -33.50 -25.38 -26.47
CA MET A 602 -34.92 -25.10 -26.29
C MET A 602 -35.14 -23.64 -25.90
N LEU A 603 -36.31 -23.11 -26.25
CA LEU A 603 -36.77 -21.81 -25.77
C LEU A 603 -37.43 -22.02 -24.40
N LEU A 604 -36.87 -21.41 -23.37
CA LEU A 604 -37.45 -21.35 -22.03
C LEU A 604 -38.19 -20.03 -21.87
N SER A 605 -39.49 -20.09 -21.63
CA SER A 605 -40.32 -18.88 -21.47
C SER A 605 -40.19 -18.27 -20.08
N GLU A 606 -40.46 -16.96 -19.97
CA GLU A 606 -40.55 -16.27 -18.68
C GLU A 606 -41.51 -16.97 -17.72
N TYR A 607 -42.69 -17.39 -18.19
CA TYR A 607 -43.71 -18.04 -17.35
C TYR A 607 -43.13 -19.24 -16.60
N GLN A 608 -42.38 -20.08 -17.31
CA GLN A 608 -41.77 -21.29 -16.74
C GLN A 608 -40.68 -20.96 -15.71
N VAL A 609 -39.92 -19.89 -15.95
CA VAL A 609 -38.93 -19.42 -14.98
C VAL A 609 -39.63 -18.87 -13.74
N ALA A 610 -40.64 -18.03 -13.91
CA ALA A 610 -41.44 -17.50 -12.80
C ALA A 610 -42.12 -18.62 -11.99
N GLU A 611 -42.67 -19.63 -12.66
CA GLU A 611 -43.25 -20.81 -12.01
C GLU A 611 -42.22 -21.57 -11.16
N SER A 612 -41.00 -21.75 -11.68
CA SER A 612 -39.91 -22.38 -10.93
C SER A 612 -39.46 -21.58 -9.69
N LEU A 613 -39.72 -20.28 -9.66
CA LEU A 613 -39.29 -19.38 -8.58
C LEU A 613 -40.35 -19.19 -7.48
N ILE A 614 -41.55 -19.75 -7.64
CA ILE A 614 -42.66 -19.58 -6.67
C ILE A 614 -42.26 -19.97 -5.25
N GLU A 615 -41.65 -21.14 -5.07
CA GLU A 615 -41.28 -21.63 -3.74
C GLU A 615 -40.16 -20.79 -3.09
N PRO A 616 -39.01 -20.53 -3.75
CA PRO A 616 -37.98 -19.63 -3.19
C PRO A 616 -38.51 -18.23 -2.82
N VAL A 617 -39.37 -17.63 -3.67
CA VAL A 617 -39.98 -16.32 -3.40
C VAL A 617 -40.91 -16.37 -2.18
N HIS A 618 -41.72 -17.43 -2.04
CA HIS A 618 -42.55 -17.61 -0.84
C HIS A 618 -41.73 -17.76 0.44
N GLN A 619 -40.58 -18.45 0.39
CA GLN A 619 -39.70 -18.57 1.54
C GLN A 619 -39.13 -17.20 1.98
N ILE A 620 -38.75 -16.34 1.02
CA ILE A 620 -38.31 -14.97 1.28
C ILE A 620 -39.44 -14.16 1.93
N ILE A 621 -40.64 -14.18 1.35
CA ILE A 621 -41.81 -13.47 1.88
C ILE A 621 -42.16 -13.95 3.30
N SER A 622 -42.06 -15.25 3.55
CA SER A 622 -42.29 -15.84 4.87
C SER A 622 -41.30 -15.32 5.92
N ALA A 623 -40.01 -15.21 5.56
CA ALA A 623 -39.00 -14.62 6.44
C ALA A 623 -39.31 -13.16 6.79
N ILE A 624 -39.72 -12.36 5.79
CA ILE A 624 -40.13 -10.96 5.98
C ILE A 624 -41.35 -10.85 6.89
N ARG A 625 -42.38 -11.69 6.66
CA ARG A 625 -43.61 -11.66 7.47
C ARG A 625 -43.35 -11.96 8.94
N THR A 626 -42.55 -12.97 9.24
CA THR A 626 -42.24 -13.28 10.64
C THR A 626 -41.42 -12.18 11.32
N ALA A 627 -40.56 -11.47 10.57
CA ALA A 627 -39.86 -10.31 11.12
C ALA A 627 -40.84 -9.17 11.47
N LEU A 628 -41.81 -8.90 10.59
CA LEU A 628 -42.89 -7.95 10.87
C LEU A 628 -43.73 -8.37 12.08
N GLU A 629 -44.08 -9.66 12.19
CA GLU A 629 -44.83 -10.22 13.34
C GLU A 629 -44.04 -10.13 14.66
N SER A 630 -42.71 -10.10 14.60
CA SER A 630 -41.82 -9.99 15.76
C SER A 630 -41.39 -8.55 16.06
N THR A 631 -41.86 -7.57 15.26
CA THR A 631 -41.53 -6.16 15.44
C THR A 631 -42.19 -5.63 16.71
N PRO A 632 -41.43 -4.95 17.60
CA PRO A 632 -42.05 -4.26 18.74
C PRO A 632 -43.11 -3.25 18.28
N PRO A 633 -44.23 -3.09 19.00
CA PRO A 633 -45.27 -2.13 18.65
C PRO A 633 -44.73 -0.70 18.46
N GLU A 634 -43.73 -0.32 19.25
CA GLU A 634 -43.10 1.00 19.26
C GLU A 634 -42.37 1.34 17.95
N LEU A 635 -41.90 0.33 17.20
CA LEU A 635 -41.19 0.50 15.93
C LEU A 635 -42.07 0.19 14.72
N SER A 636 -43.26 -0.37 14.96
CA SER A 636 -44.16 -0.82 13.89
C SER A 636 -44.72 0.35 13.08
N SER A 637 -44.99 1.49 13.72
CA SER A 637 -45.40 2.73 13.03
C SER A 637 -44.34 3.21 12.04
N ASP A 638 -43.07 3.17 12.45
CA ASP A 638 -41.97 3.67 11.64
C ASP A 638 -41.77 2.82 10.39
N ILE A 639 -41.90 1.49 10.52
CA ILE A 639 -41.85 0.56 9.39
C ILE A 639 -43.04 0.76 8.45
N VAL A 640 -44.23 1.08 8.97
CA VAL A 640 -45.40 1.40 8.14
C VAL A 640 -45.15 2.64 7.28
N ASP A 641 -44.55 3.68 7.85
CA ASP A 641 -44.32 4.95 7.17
C ASP A 641 -43.12 4.89 6.19
N ARG A 642 -42.02 4.27 6.61
CA ARG A 642 -40.76 4.22 5.84
C ARG A 642 -40.70 3.04 4.86
N GLY A 643 -41.40 1.95 5.17
CA GLY A 643 -41.45 0.74 4.38
C GLY A 643 -40.21 -0.15 4.53
N ILE A 644 -40.03 -1.05 3.56
CA ILE A 644 -38.98 -2.06 3.51
C ILE A 644 -37.95 -1.68 2.44
N ILE A 645 -36.67 -1.69 2.80
CA ILE A 645 -35.58 -1.56 1.82
C ILE A 645 -35.05 -2.94 1.44
N LEU A 646 -34.92 -3.21 0.14
CA LEU A 646 -34.29 -4.41 -0.41
C LEU A 646 -32.83 -4.11 -0.81
N SER A 647 -31.94 -5.04 -0.47
CA SER A 647 -30.53 -5.05 -0.83
C SER A 647 -30.15 -6.44 -1.40
N GLY A 648 -28.95 -6.55 -1.94
CA GLY A 648 -28.38 -7.78 -2.45
C GLY A 648 -28.83 -8.10 -3.87
N GLY A 649 -28.11 -9.03 -4.51
CA GLY A 649 -28.36 -9.39 -5.91
C GLY A 649 -29.71 -10.06 -6.16
N GLY A 650 -30.28 -10.73 -5.16
CA GLY A 650 -31.63 -11.29 -5.23
C GLY A 650 -32.74 -10.24 -5.14
N GLY A 651 -32.47 -9.08 -4.52
CA GLY A 651 -33.39 -7.94 -4.47
C GLY A 651 -33.71 -7.34 -5.84
N LEU A 652 -32.86 -7.61 -6.84
CA LEU A 652 -33.01 -7.19 -8.24
C LEU A 652 -33.91 -8.11 -9.07
N LEU A 653 -34.46 -9.20 -8.50
CA LEU A 653 -35.39 -10.06 -9.23
C LEU A 653 -36.63 -9.25 -9.66
N ARG A 654 -36.97 -9.32 -10.96
CA ARG A 654 -38.07 -8.54 -11.52
C ARG A 654 -39.37 -8.79 -10.76
N ASN A 655 -40.12 -7.72 -10.47
CA ASN A 655 -41.38 -7.73 -9.72
C ASN A 655 -41.29 -8.17 -8.24
N LEU A 656 -40.11 -8.48 -7.69
CA LEU A 656 -40.01 -8.93 -6.29
C LEU A 656 -40.49 -7.88 -5.29
N SER A 657 -40.05 -6.62 -5.44
CA SER A 657 -40.51 -5.51 -4.58
C SER A 657 -42.02 -5.33 -4.62
N LYS A 658 -42.63 -5.50 -5.81
CA LYS A 658 -44.09 -5.43 -5.99
C LYS A 658 -44.80 -6.56 -5.26
N VAL A 659 -44.37 -7.81 -5.44
CA VAL A 659 -44.99 -8.97 -4.77
C VAL A 659 -44.88 -8.86 -3.26
N ILE A 660 -43.72 -8.42 -2.74
CA ILE A 660 -43.55 -8.17 -1.31
C ILE A 660 -44.51 -7.08 -0.85
N SER A 661 -44.57 -5.94 -1.55
CA SER A 661 -45.45 -4.81 -1.21
C SER A 661 -46.93 -5.20 -1.21
N GLU A 662 -47.38 -5.96 -2.21
CA GLU A 662 -48.74 -6.45 -2.31
C GLU A 662 -49.11 -7.40 -1.16
N THR A 663 -48.14 -8.19 -0.69
CA THR A 663 -48.34 -9.18 0.38
C THR A 663 -48.28 -8.53 1.76
N THR A 664 -47.31 -7.65 2.01
CA THR A 664 -47.11 -7.00 3.31
C THR A 664 -47.97 -5.76 3.50
N LYS A 665 -48.50 -5.19 2.42
CA LYS A 665 -49.20 -3.89 2.40
C LYS A 665 -48.31 -2.72 2.82
N LEU A 666 -47.00 -2.88 2.71
CA LEU A 666 -46.00 -1.85 3.02
C LEU A 666 -45.34 -1.33 1.73
N PRO A 667 -44.86 -0.08 1.73
CA PRO A 667 -43.97 0.40 0.67
C PRO A 667 -42.70 -0.47 0.63
N VAL A 668 -42.23 -0.84 -0.56
CA VAL A 668 -40.99 -1.60 -0.75
C VAL A 668 -40.14 -0.91 -1.80
N ARG A 669 -38.88 -0.61 -1.46
CA ARG A 669 -37.93 0.04 -2.37
C ARG A 669 -36.64 -0.76 -2.43
N VAL A 670 -36.00 -0.78 -3.59
CA VAL A 670 -34.64 -1.33 -3.72
C VAL A 670 -33.65 -0.21 -3.41
N ALA A 671 -32.57 -0.52 -2.70
CA ALA A 671 -31.49 0.43 -2.44
C ALA A 671 -30.86 0.92 -3.75
N ASP A 672 -30.20 2.09 -3.73
CA ASP A 672 -29.62 2.69 -4.93
C ASP A 672 -28.46 1.85 -5.51
N ASP A 673 -27.66 1.22 -4.63
CA ASP A 673 -26.56 0.32 -5.02
C ASP A 673 -26.65 -1.03 -4.28
N PRO A 674 -27.65 -1.87 -4.63
CA PRO A 674 -28.02 -3.03 -3.83
C PRO A 674 -26.94 -4.13 -3.84
N LEU A 675 -26.09 -4.18 -4.86
CA LEU A 675 -24.99 -5.16 -4.93
C LEU A 675 -23.80 -4.77 -4.04
N CYS A 676 -23.69 -3.50 -3.65
CA CYS A 676 -22.55 -2.99 -2.91
C CYS A 676 -22.92 -2.48 -1.52
N CYS A 677 -24.19 -2.50 -1.10
CA CYS A 677 -24.64 -1.99 0.20
C CYS A 677 -23.80 -2.52 1.37
N VAL A 678 -23.56 -3.83 1.46
CA VAL A 678 -22.76 -4.44 2.54
C VAL A 678 -21.33 -3.89 2.55
N ALA A 679 -20.64 -3.91 1.41
CA ALA A 679 -19.28 -3.39 1.29
C ALA A 679 -19.18 -1.87 1.56
N LEU A 680 -20.14 -1.08 1.07
CA LEU A 680 -20.22 0.37 1.29
C LEU A 680 -20.52 0.70 2.75
N GLY A 681 -21.40 -0.06 3.40
CA GLY A 681 -21.73 0.11 4.81
C GLY A 681 -20.54 -0.18 5.71
N SER A 682 -19.89 -1.33 5.50
CA SER A 682 -18.66 -1.68 6.22
C SER A 682 -17.52 -0.69 5.93
N GLY A 683 -17.43 -0.18 4.70
CA GLY A 683 -16.55 0.93 4.35
C GLY A 683 -16.85 2.20 5.14
N LYS A 684 -18.10 2.65 5.20
CA LYS A 684 -18.52 3.82 6.01
C LYS A 684 -18.18 3.66 7.49
N VAL A 685 -18.35 2.46 8.05
CA VAL A 685 -17.94 2.12 9.42
C VAL A 685 -16.42 2.23 9.58
N LEU A 686 -15.65 1.72 8.61
CA LEU A 686 -14.18 1.81 8.60
C LEU A 686 -13.66 3.25 8.53
N GLU A 687 -14.35 4.13 7.78
CA GLU A 687 -14.03 5.56 7.74
C GLU A 687 -14.32 6.24 9.09
N ASN A 688 -15.34 5.79 9.82
CA ASN A 688 -15.89 6.46 11.02
C ASN A 688 -15.97 5.54 12.24
N MET A 689 -14.89 4.83 12.56
CA MET A 689 -14.87 3.86 13.66
C MET A 689 -15.20 4.46 15.04
N ASP A 690 -14.90 5.74 15.28
CA ASP A 690 -15.25 6.42 16.54
C ASP A 690 -16.77 6.51 16.73
N TYR A 691 -17.52 6.66 15.64
CA TYR A 691 -18.98 6.79 15.68
C TYR A 691 -19.67 5.42 15.65
N PHE A 692 -19.21 4.52 14.78
CA PHE A 692 -19.82 3.21 14.57
C PHE A 692 -19.17 2.07 15.36
N GLY A 693 -18.20 2.34 16.24
CA GLY A 693 -17.47 1.29 16.97
C GLY A 693 -18.35 0.32 17.75
N HIS A 694 -19.55 0.75 18.16
CA HIS A 694 -20.53 -0.06 18.87
C HIS A 694 -21.18 -1.17 18.03
N VAL A 695 -21.15 -1.08 16.69
CA VAL A 695 -21.67 -2.14 15.80
C VAL A 695 -20.63 -3.21 15.47
N LEU A 696 -19.39 -3.02 15.93
CA LEU A 696 -18.27 -3.93 15.69
C LEU A 696 -18.05 -4.84 16.90
N PHE A 697 -17.73 -6.10 16.63
CA PHE A 697 -17.40 -7.07 17.67
C PHE A 697 -16.30 -8.03 17.22
N LYS A 698 -15.77 -8.80 18.16
CA LYS A 698 -14.85 -9.92 17.89
C LYS A 698 -15.46 -11.20 18.40
N GLN A 699 -15.14 -12.31 17.75
CA GLN A 699 -15.57 -13.62 18.21
C GLN A 699 -14.44 -14.24 19.05
N ASP A 700 -14.65 -14.25 20.37
CA ASP A 700 -13.77 -14.94 21.32
C ASP A 700 -13.72 -16.45 21.08
#